data_AF-A0A6G1KBC3-F1
#
_entry.id   AF-A0A6G1KBC3-F1
#
_cell.length_a   1.000
_cell.length_b   1.000
_cell.length_c   1.000
_cell.angle_alpha   90.00
_cell.angle_beta   90.00
_cell.angle_gamma   90.00
#
_symmetry.space_group_name_H-M   'P 1'
#
loop_
_entity.id
_entity.type
_entity.pdbx_description
1 polymer ?
#
loop_
_entity_poly.entity_id
_entity_poly.type
_entity_poly.pdbx_seq_one_letter_code
_entity_poly.pdbx_strand_id
1 'polypeptide(L)'
;MSEILPNSYINNAPRLAENSYTELTFPSPTFVPLIAHSSTQALLYKLHPREVHLKPAEETIYKGYLTTTLFPHPNLPHFRVSGYNEVPYPGGFYSQADVPLWMKIMSATVLGMSRGLPSQFEHLRHIDIRMGPSQLEGSTVRTDSNSSLFNGSARIGVYRSSTMFPRYPKHFIDDPTHLVNTALSSIPLTNPSVSLDASSKIIYLNSSSTSTTKPPVSLISGGGSGHEPSFSSFVGHGLLTASVAGTIFASPSAEQVRRCITTRVRKESGVLVIVMNYTGDVLNFGMAVEKARAQGMEVDMVVVGDDVGVGRKQGGKVGRRGIAGTCLVLKVVGAAKEKGITLPKLSELARTTASNIVSIGASLSHVHVPGRNTDPSDATELASSEVEIGMGIHNEPGSERKTTDLSGLVSTMLSHCLSTSDSDRNFLSFTPEDQVVLLVNNLGGVSVLELGGITNEVVQQLESNWKIKPVRILAGTYMTSLNGLGFSISLLKVTDTGLGEGCSILELLDAPAEASGWTAAISGETWKKQGTARKEEEVVSEEIFQSGTLQVDPVVAKAALTNALNRVIAAEPDITNYDTIVGDGDCGIGLKRGAEAILKMLERAKKTADVLTFLQNIIQVVEVTMDGTSGAIYAIFLNALVHGLRQNSPESPKPINAEIWAKALKSSLKSLSKYTPAQPGDRTLMDALFPFVDTLSSSGNVDLAARAAEEGARDTRGMKASLGRTVYIGGEGWQEVPDPGAHGLAELLLGLSDGLRN
;
A
#
# COMPACT_ATOMS: atom_id res chain seq x y z
N MET A 1 -15.21 -42.93 49.54
CA MET A 1 -16.21 -43.65 50.36
C MET A 1 -17.57 -43.27 49.79
N SER A 2 -18.45 -44.19 49.39
CA SER A 2 -18.38 -45.67 49.33
C SER A 2 -19.22 -46.17 48.14
N GLU A 3 -19.21 -47.48 47.86
CA GLU A 3 -19.94 -48.08 46.72
C GLU A 3 -21.49 -48.01 46.90
N ILE A 4 -22.34 -48.39 45.92
CA ILE A 4 -22.70 -49.78 45.55
C ILE A 4 -23.42 -49.82 44.18
N LEU A 5 -23.15 -50.85 43.36
CA LEU A 5 -23.99 -51.34 42.23
C LEU A 5 -24.72 -52.62 42.67
N PRO A 6 -25.91 -52.97 42.11
CA PRO A 6 -25.92 -54.09 41.13
C PRO A 6 -27.09 -54.14 40.10
N ASN A 7 -26.78 -54.61 38.87
CA ASN A 7 -27.36 -55.77 38.12
C ASN A 7 -28.89 -56.09 38.10
N SER A 8 -29.50 -56.73 37.07
CA SER A 8 -29.07 -57.15 35.70
C SER A 8 -30.16 -58.01 34.96
N TYR A 9 -29.97 -58.22 33.63
CA TYR A 9 -30.52 -59.36 32.82
C TYR A 9 -32.06 -59.38 32.57
N ILE A 10 -32.65 -60.15 31.63
CA ILE A 10 -32.31 -61.43 30.96
C ILE A 10 -32.59 -61.40 29.42
N ASN A 11 -31.86 -62.23 28.66
CA ASN A 11 -32.02 -62.47 27.21
C ASN A 11 -33.23 -63.35 26.83
N ASN A 12 -33.63 -63.39 25.55
CA ASN A 12 -33.66 -64.67 24.80
C ASN A 12 -33.90 -64.55 23.28
N ALA A 13 -33.23 -65.45 22.56
CA ALA A 13 -33.46 -65.90 21.18
C ALA A 13 -33.27 -67.45 21.22
N PRO A 14 -33.03 -68.22 20.12
CA PRO A 14 -33.19 -68.00 18.68
C PRO A 14 -33.95 -69.19 17.99
N ARG A 15 -33.94 -69.27 16.65
CA ARG A 15 -33.49 -70.42 15.80
C ARG A 15 -33.80 -70.15 14.31
N LEU A 16 -32.80 -70.26 13.40
CA LEU A 16 -32.48 -71.37 12.46
C LEU A 16 -33.57 -71.61 11.37
N ALA A 17 -33.28 -71.97 10.12
CA ALA A 17 -32.08 -72.55 9.46
C ALA A 17 -32.14 -72.24 7.92
N GLU A 18 -31.19 -72.48 7.00
CA GLU A 18 -29.72 -72.71 6.95
C GLU A 18 -29.28 -72.69 5.44
N ASN A 19 -28.05 -73.11 5.06
CA ASN A 19 -27.43 -73.16 3.71
C ASN A 19 -27.04 -71.78 3.10
N SER A 20 -25.77 -71.34 2.90
CA SER A 20 -24.45 -71.99 2.66
C SER A 20 -24.35 -72.73 1.32
N TYR A 21 -23.21 -72.73 0.59
CA TYR A 21 -21.81 -72.64 1.02
C TYR A 21 -20.97 -71.46 0.46
N THR A 22 -19.69 -71.69 0.12
CA THR A 22 -18.51 -70.97 0.67
C THR A 22 -17.26 -71.13 -0.23
N GLU A 23 -16.11 -70.42 -0.13
CA GLU A 23 -15.62 -69.14 0.47
C GLU A 23 -14.16 -68.94 -0.04
N LEU A 24 -13.52 -67.77 0.20
CA LEU A 24 -12.21 -67.67 0.89
C LEU A 24 -11.77 -66.20 1.11
N THR A 25 -10.89 -65.99 2.10
CA THR A 25 -10.61 -64.71 2.80
C THR A 25 -9.12 -64.25 2.63
N PHE A 26 -8.53 -63.15 3.16
CA PHE A 26 -8.73 -62.25 4.33
C PHE A 26 -8.18 -60.80 4.03
N PRO A 27 -8.18 -59.77 4.93
CA PRO A 27 -8.52 -58.40 4.50
C PRO A 27 -7.67 -57.18 5.00
N SER A 28 -7.85 -56.04 4.31
CA SER A 28 -7.75 -54.63 4.83
C SER A 28 -6.31 -54.10 5.16
N PRO A 29 -6.05 -52.77 5.40
CA PRO A 29 -6.97 -51.74 5.91
C PRO A 29 -7.12 -50.40 5.13
N THR A 30 -8.13 -49.69 5.59
CA THR A 30 -8.63 -48.31 5.38
C THR A 30 -7.59 -47.19 5.22
N PHE A 31 -7.95 -46.15 4.45
CA PHE A 31 -7.32 -44.82 4.50
C PHE A 31 -8.20 -43.81 5.27
N VAL A 32 -7.58 -42.94 6.07
CA VAL A 32 -8.27 -41.89 6.86
C VAL A 32 -7.64 -40.52 6.56
N PRO A 33 -8.42 -39.47 6.24
CA PRO A 33 -7.89 -38.11 6.15
C PRO A 33 -7.70 -37.54 7.57
N LEU A 34 -6.46 -37.21 7.94
CA LEU A 34 -6.17 -36.70 9.27
C LEU A 34 -6.44 -35.19 9.37
N ILE A 35 -7.38 -34.80 10.23
CA ILE A 35 -7.54 -33.42 10.69
C ILE A 35 -6.49 -33.14 11.76
N ALA A 36 -5.80 -31.99 11.69
CA ALA A 36 -4.84 -31.56 12.69
C ALA A 36 -5.21 -30.18 13.25
N HIS A 37 -5.82 -30.18 14.44
CA HIS A 37 -6.14 -28.96 15.20
C HIS A 37 -5.74 -29.19 16.66
N SER A 38 -4.57 -28.70 17.06
CA SER A 38 -4.25 -28.51 18.48
C SER A 38 -3.12 -27.50 18.69
N SER A 39 -3.31 -26.68 19.71
CA SER A 39 -2.29 -25.81 20.29
C SER A 39 -1.32 -26.61 21.16
N THR A 40 -0.07 -26.15 21.26
CA THR A 40 0.83 -26.54 22.36
C THR A 40 1.65 -25.33 22.81
N GLN A 41 1.91 -25.24 24.11
CA GLN A 41 2.68 -24.14 24.72
C GLN A 41 4.19 -24.33 24.59
N ALA A 42 4.94 -23.29 24.94
CA ALA A 42 6.38 -23.21 24.83
C ALA A 42 7.17 -24.32 25.56
N LEU A 43 8.31 -24.70 24.98
CA LEU A 43 9.45 -25.20 25.74
C LEU A 43 10.70 -24.38 25.39
N LEU A 44 11.28 -23.69 26.38
CA LEU A 44 12.56 -23.02 26.23
C LEU A 44 13.71 -24.04 26.31
N TYR A 45 14.51 -24.14 25.25
CA TYR A 45 15.83 -24.76 25.31
C TYR A 45 16.91 -23.70 25.19
N LYS A 46 17.64 -23.45 26.29
CA LYS A 46 18.92 -22.75 26.26
C LYS A 46 19.95 -23.65 25.59
N LEU A 47 20.63 -23.15 24.57
CA LEU A 47 21.88 -23.72 24.06
C LEU A 47 22.98 -22.67 24.21
N HIS A 48 23.96 -22.95 25.05
CA HIS A 48 25.22 -22.19 25.08
C HIS A 48 26.09 -22.63 23.89
N PRO A 49 26.92 -21.73 23.33
CA PRO A 49 27.78 -22.06 22.21
C PRO A 49 28.83 -23.10 22.60
N ARG A 50 29.15 -24.01 21.67
CA ARG A 50 30.38 -24.80 21.67
C ARG A 50 31.14 -24.51 20.39
N GLU A 51 32.42 -24.23 20.54
CA GLU A 51 33.35 -24.04 19.44
C GLU A 51 33.52 -25.33 18.66
N VAL A 52 33.54 -25.24 17.33
CA VAL A 52 33.95 -26.34 16.44
C VAL A 52 34.91 -25.76 15.40
N HIS A 53 36.20 -26.05 15.56
CA HIS A 53 37.17 -25.79 14.50
C HIS A 53 36.93 -26.74 13.33
N LEU A 54 36.80 -26.19 12.12
CA LEU A 54 36.88 -26.95 10.87
C LEU A 54 38.07 -26.42 10.06
N LYS A 55 38.92 -27.36 9.60
CA LYS A 55 39.96 -27.08 8.60
C LYS A 55 39.35 -27.14 7.19
N PRO A 56 39.89 -26.43 6.21
CA PRO A 56 39.36 -26.43 4.85
C PRO A 56 39.49 -27.81 4.19
N ALA A 57 38.52 -28.14 3.34
CA ALA A 57 38.56 -29.24 2.39
C ALA A 57 38.57 -28.67 0.95
N GLU A 58 38.97 -29.50 -0.01
CA GLU A 58 39.49 -29.07 -1.31
C GLU A 58 38.40 -28.70 -2.35
N GLU A 59 38.84 -28.01 -3.41
CA GLU A 59 37.98 -27.61 -4.52
C GLU A 59 37.43 -28.81 -5.30
N THR A 60 36.21 -28.72 -5.81
CA THR A 60 35.74 -29.60 -6.90
C THR A 60 34.84 -28.80 -7.84
N ILE A 61 35.31 -28.60 -9.07
CA ILE A 61 34.65 -27.78 -10.08
C ILE A 61 33.53 -28.58 -10.77
N TYR A 62 32.30 -28.04 -10.75
CA TYR A 62 31.20 -28.54 -11.59
C TYR A 62 30.72 -27.46 -12.56
N LYS A 63 30.97 -27.64 -13.86
CA LYS A 63 30.34 -26.87 -14.94
C LYS A 63 29.02 -27.54 -15.34
N GLY A 64 27.90 -27.00 -14.88
CA GLY A 64 26.56 -27.44 -15.29
C GLY A 64 26.08 -26.69 -16.55
N TYR A 65 26.01 -27.38 -17.69
CA TYR A 65 25.25 -26.90 -18.86
C TYR A 65 23.76 -27.22 -18.66
N LEU A 66 22.88 -26.25 -18.86
CA LEU A 66 21.43 -26.47 -18.89
C LEU A 66 20.93 -26.57 -20.34
N THR A 67 20.87 -27.80 -20.85
CA THR A 67 20.24 -28.13 -22.14
C THR A 67 18.82 -28.65 -21.92
N THR A 68 17.81 -27.80 -22.17
CA THR A 68 16.39 -28.18 -22.07
C THR A 68 16.05 -29.31 -23.04
N THR A 69 15.61 -30.45 -22.52
CA THR A 69 15.16 -31.60 -23.33
C THR A 69 13.74 -31.97 -22.95
N LEU A 70 12.83 -31.94 -23.92
CA LEU A 70 11.43 -32.34 -23.75
C LEU A 70 11.27 -33.84 -24.02
N PHE A 71 10.52 -34.53 -23.18
CA PHE A 71 10.05 -35.90 -23.44
C PHE A 71 8.54 -35.92 -23.71
N PRO A 72 8.07 -36.55 -24.80
CA PRO A 72 6.65 -36.72 -25.07
C PRO A 72 6.12 -38.02 -24.43
N HIS A 73 4.81 -38.09 -24.18
CA HIS A 73 4.10 -39.34 -23.95
C HIS A 73 2.82 -39.39 -24.82
N PRO A 74 2.60 -40.44 -25.63
CA PRO A 74 1.41 -40.56 -26.47
C PRO A 74 0.23 -41.19 -25.71
N ASN A 75 -1.00 -40.88 -26.13
CA ASN A 75 -2.10 -41.86 -26.29
C ASN A 75 -3.37 -41.25 -26.92
N LEU A 76 -4.15 -42.12 -27.59
CA LEU A 76 -5.51 -41.91 -28.13
C LEU A 76 -5.67 -41.03 -29.42
N PRO A 77 -6.75 -41.25 -30.22
CA PRO A 77 -6.56 -41.47 -31.67
C PRO A 77 -7.17 -40.43 -32.64
N HIS A 78 -6.91 -40.65 -33.94
CA HIS A 78 -7.33 -39.81 -35.07
C HIS A 78 -8.85 -39.75 -35.33
N PHE A 79 -9.30 -38.60 -35.84
CA PHE A 79 -10.34 -38.48 -36.87
C PHE A 79 -9.92 -37.45 -37.93
N ARG A 80 -10.44 -37.56 -39.17
CA ARG A 80 -9.96 -36.80 -40.35
C ARG A 80 -11.09 -36.55 -41.36
N VAL A 81 -11.46 -35.29 -41.58
CA VAL A 81 -12.46 -34.81 -42.57
C VAL A 81 -11.97 -33.43 -43.06
N SER A 82 -11.21 -33.36 -44.15
CA SER A 82 -11.65 -32.95 -45.51
C SER A 82 -12.43 -31.61 -45.57
N GLY A 83 -11.86 -30.60 -46.23
CA GLY A 83 -12.56 -29.36 -46.60
C GLY A 83 -13.13 -29.40 -48.02
N TYR A 84 -14.00 -28.44 -48.37
CA TYR A 84 -14.51 -28.22 -49.73
C TYR A 84 -14.96 -26.76 -49.95
N ASN A 85 -14.74 -26.32 -51.20
CA ASN A 85 -15.19 -25.17 -52.01
C ASN A 85 -16.18 -24.08 -51.52
N GLU A 86 -16.11 -22.95 -52.23
CA GLU A 86 -16.93 -21.73 -52.15
C GLU A 86 -18.35 -21.82 -52.79
N VAL A 87 -19.11 -20.71 -52.63
CA VAL A 87 -20.33 -20.23 -53.36
C VAL A 87 -21.68 -20.79 -52.86
N PRO A 88 -22.79 -19.99 -52.69
CA PRO A 88 -22.97 -18.51 -52.74
C PRO A 88 -23.60 -17.88 -51.46
N TYR A 89 -23.87 -16.57 -51.47
CA TYR A 89 -24.87 -15.88 -50.61
C TYR A 89 -26.28 -15.91 -51.23
N PRO A 90 -27.36 -15.72 -50.43
CA PRO A 90 -28.14 -14.49 -50.60
C PRO A 90 -28.80 -13.91 -49.32
N GLY A 91 -28.63 -12.60 -49.10
CA GLY A 91 -29.51 -11.75 -48.25
C GLY A 91 -29.33 -11.86 -46.71
N GLY A 92 -29.22 -10.78 -45.94
CA GLY A 92 -29.10 -9.36 -46.33
C GLY A 92 -28.99 -8.42 -45.13
N PHE A 93 -28.51 -7.20 -45.37
CA PHE A 93 -28.49 -6.02 -44.47
C PHE A 93 -28.02 -6.17 -43.01
N TYR A 94 -26.78 -5.73 -42.74
CA TYR A 94 -26.51 -4.67 -41.75
C TYR A 94 -25.25 -3.88 -42.16
N SER A 95 -25.04 -2.70 -41.59
CA SER A 95 -24.12 -1.65 -42.09
C SER A 95 -22.65 -1.84 -41.71
N GLN A 96 -21.74 -1.45 -42.61
CA GLN A 96 -20.33 -1.23 -42.28
C GLN A 96 -20.11 0.07 -41.51
N ALA A 97 -19.37 0.00 -40.41
CA ALA A 97 -18.62 1.12 -39.81
C ALA A 97 -17.43 0.58 -39.02
N ASP A 98 -16.39 1.40 -38.88
CA ASP A 98 -15.36 1.38 -37.83
C ASP A 98 -14.55 0.07 -37.59
N VAL A 99 -13.63 -0.20 -38.53
CA VAL A 99 -12.36 -0.89 -38.20
C VAL A 99 -11.33 0.17 -37.75
N PRO A 100 -10.81 0.13 -36.51
CA PRO A 100 -9.93 1.17 -35.98
C PRO A 100 -8.64 1.41 -36.79
N LEU A 101 -8.24 2.68 -36.89
CA LEU A 101 -7.10 3.13 -37.70
C LEU A 101 -5.77 2.45 -37.34
N TRP A 102 -5.55 2.07 -36.08
CA TRP A 102 -4.32 1.43 -35.62
C TRP A 102 -4.09 0.04 -36.23
N MET A 103 -5.14 -0.71 -36.57
CA MET A 103 -5.00 -2.00 -37.26
C MET A 103 -4.47 -1.85 -38.69
N LYS A 104 -4.63 -0.69 -39.33
CA LYS A 104 -4.07 -0.42 -40.67
C LYS A 104 -2.58 -0.05 -40.63
N ILE A 105 -2.04 0.27 -39.46
CA ILE A 105 -0.64 0.69 -39.27
C ILE A 105 0.26 -0.53 -39.00
N MET A 106 -0.24 -1.55 -38.28
CA MET A 106 0.54 -2.75 -37.93
C MET A 106 0.99 -3.61 -39.13
N SER A 107 0.27 -3.58 -40.26
CA SER A 107 0.62 -4.40 -41.44
C SER A 107 1.81 -3.89 -42.26
N ALA A 108 2.43 -2.76 -41.90
CA ALA A 108 3.51 -2.13 -42.68
C ALA A 108 4.93 -2.46 -42.19
N THR A 109 5.09 -3.05 -41.00
CA THR A 109 6.39 -3.08 -40.29
C THR A 109 6.97 -4.49 -40.07
N VAL A 110 6.44 -5.52 -40.74
CA VAL A 110 6.88 -6.92 -40.60
C VAL A 110 7.19 -7.57 -41.95
N LEU A 111 8.12 -6.98 -42.71
CA LEU A 111 8.90 -7.64 -43.78
C LEU A 111 10.04 -6.70 -44.23
N GLY A 112 11.29 -6.99 -43.84
CA GLY A 112 12.39 -6.03 -44.00
C GLY A 112 13.81 -6.58 -43.81
N MET A 113 14.10 -7.79 -44.31
CA MET A 113 15.47 -8.33 -44.27
C MET A 113 16.31 -7.86 -45.46
N SER A 114 17.37 -7.09 -45.17
CA SER A 114 18.62 -6.88 -45.91
C SER A 114 18.65 -7.07 -47.46
N ARG A 115 18.94 -6.00 -48.21
CA ARG A 115 20.08 -5.83 -49.16
C ARG A 115 19.84 -4.67 -50.15
N GLY A 116 20.90 -3.97 -50.53
CA GLY A 116 21.01 -3.26 -51.82
C GLY A 116 20.82 -1.73 -51.82
N LEU A 117 21.84 -1.04 -52.34
CA LEU A 117 21.81 0.33 -52.89
C LEU A 117 21.42 0.29 -54.39
N PRO A 118 21.18 1.41 -55.12
CA PRO A 118 21.16 2.83 -54.72
C PRO A 118 19.90 3.63 -55.19
N SER A 119 19.92 4.93 -54.89
CA SER A 119 19.10 6.05 -55.39
C SER A 119 18.50 6.01 -56.81
N GLN A 120 17.30 6.60 -56.99
CA GLN A 120 17.02 7.58 -58.07
C GLN A 120 15.73 8.41 -57.87
N PHE A 121 15.84 9.71 -58.17
CA PHE A 121 14.85 10.73 -58.57
C PHE A 121 13.55 11.08 -57.81
N GLU A 122 13.19 12.36 -58.01
CA GLU A 122 11.97 13.05 -57.58
C GLU A 122 10.77 12.72 -58.48
N HIS A 123 9.56 12.71 -57.91
CA HIS A 123 8.47 13.65 -58.24
C HIS A 123 7.12 13.15 -57.71
N LEU A 124 6.45 13.97 -56.90
CA LEU A 124 5.10 14.50 -57.16
C LEU A 124 4.65 15.37 -55.97
N ARG A 125 4.02 16.52 -56.26
CA ARG A 125 3.38 17.40 -55.27
C ARG A 125 1.85 17.35 -55.47
N HIS A 126 1.14 17.85 -54.46
CA HIS A 126 -0.31 18.13 -54.44
C HIS A 126 -1.26 16.92 -54.36
N ILE A 127 -1.84 16.76 -53.17
CA ILE A 127 -3.27 16.47 -53.02
C ILE A 127 -3.84 17.62 -52.19
N ASP A 128 -4.82 18.35 -52.73
CA ASP A 128 -5.58 19.36 -51.99
C ASP A 128 -6.62 18.69 -51.07
N ILE A 129 -6.82 19.25 -49.88
CA ILE A 129 -7.96 18.92 -49.02
C ILE A 129 -8.75 20.21 -48.75
N ARG A 130 -9.95 20.29 -49.33
CA ARG A 130 -10.89 21.38 -49.05
C ARG A 130 -11.57 21.15 -47.69
N MET A 131 -11.39 22.07 -46.75
CA MET A 131 -12.24 22.17 -45.56
C MET A 131 -13.56 22.89 -45.91
N GLY A 132 -14.68 22.42 -45.36
CA GLY A 132 -15.97 23.12 -45.40
C GLY A 132 -16.07 24.19 -44.29
N PRO A 133 -16.96 25.19 -44.43
CA PRO A 133 -17.02 26.32 -43.49
C PRO A 133 -17.77 25.98 -42.19
N SER A 134 -17.15 26.24 -41.05
CA SER A 134 -17.81 26.31 -39.74
C SER A 134 -18.28 27.74 -39.45
N GLN A 135 -19.55 27.94 -39.11
CA GLN A 135 -20.05 29.23 -38.63
C GLN A 135 -19.56 29.50 -37.20
N LEU A 136 -18.95 30.66 -36.98
CA LEU A 136 -18.82 31.31 -35.67
C LEU A 136 -18.97 32.82 -35.88
N GLU A 137 -20.07 33.39 -35.37
CA GLU A 137 -20.29 34.83 -35.35
C GLU A 137 -19.79 35.44 -34.03
N GLY A 138 -19.46 36.73 -34.06
CA GLY A 138 -19.60 37.61 -32.89
C GLY A 138 -18.55 37.51 -31.78
N SER A 139 -17.37 38.11 -32.01
CA SER A 139 -16.60 38.72 -30.92
C SER A 139 -16.08 40.10 -31.33
N THR A 140 -16.43 41.12 -30.54
CA THR A 140 -16.26 42.54 -30.91
C THR A 140 -14.88 43.05 -30.51
N VAL A 141 -14.04 43.40 -31.48
CA VAL A 141 -12.73 44.03 -31.20
C VAL A 141 -12.94 45.49 -30.78
N ARG A 142 -12.63 45.83 -29.53
CA ARG A 142 -12.36 47.21 -29.12
C ARG A 142 -10.89 47.53 -29.38
N THR A 143 -10.63 48.55 -30.20
CA THR A 143 -9.30 49.11 -30.43
C THR A 143 -9.12 50.38 -29.60
N ASP A 144 -8.61 50.25 -28.38
CA ASP A 144 -8.15 51.42 -27.61
C ASP A 144 -6.68 51.69 -27.94
N SER A 145 -6.44 52.72 -28.74
CA SER A 145 -5.11 53.16 -29.14
C SER A 145 -4.49 54.09 -28.09
N ASN A 146 -3.37 53.71 -27.49
CA ASN A 146 -2.46 54.68 -26.89
C ASN A 146 -1.01 54.20 -26.92
N SER A 147 -0.10 55.13 -27.17
CA SER A 147 1.30 54.84 -27.52
C SER A 147 2.27 55.29 -26.42
N SER A 148 3.17 54.40 -26.00
CA SER A 148 4.46 54.78 -25.42
C SER A 148 5.53 53.73 -25.76
N LEU A 149 6.76 54.20 -25.95
CA LEU A 149 7.93 53.40 -26.32
C LEU A 149 8.66 52.93 -25.06
N PHE A 150 9.01 51.64 -24.96
CA PHE A 150 10.10 51.18 -24.10
C PHE A 150 10.83 49.97 -24.71
N ASN A 151 12.15 49.94 -24.54
CA ASN A 151 13.00 48.83 -25.00
C ASN A 151 12.75 47.56 -24.15
N GLY A 152 12.59 46.43 -24.81
CA GLY A 152 12.53 45.11 -24.19
C GLY A 152 13.07 44.03 -25.13
N SER A 153 13.91 43.13 -24.62
CA SER A 153 14.50 42.06 -25.42
C SER A 153 13.47 40.98 -25.74
N ALA A 154 13.36 40.62 -27.03
CA ALA A 154 12.42 39.62 -27.51
C ALA A 154 12.83 38.20 -27.07
N ARG A 155 12.42 37.78 -25.86
CA ARG A 155 12.43 36.37 -25.47
C ARG A 155 11.35 35.64 -26.28
N ILE A 156 11.77 34.74 -27.17
CA ILE A 156 10.85 33.83 -27.87
C ILE A 156 10.34 32.81 -26.83
N GLY A 157 9.21 33.14 -26.20
CA GLY A 157 8.49 32.22 -25.33
C GLY A 157 7.88 31.10 -26.16
N VAL A 158 8.49 29.90 -26.12
CA VAL A 158 7.92 28.71 -26.74
C VAL A 158 6.75 28.22 -25.88
N TYR A 159 5.61 28.89 -26.02
CA TYR A 159 4.33 28.42 -25.51
C TYR A 159 3.95 27.15 -26.28
N ARG A 160 4.38 26.00 -25.76
CA ARG A 160 3.75 24.72 -26.10
C ARG A 160 2.29 24.82 -25.68
N SER A 161 1.40 25.03 -26.66
CA SER A 161 -0.03 24.83 -26.46
C SER A 161 -0.24 23.36 -26.12
N SER A 162 -0.34 23.06 -24.83
CA SER A 162 -0.79 21.76 -24.36
C SER A 162 -2.29 21.69 -24.59
N THR A 163 -2.69 21.21 -25.76
CA THR A 163 -4.02 20.65 -25.98
C THR A 163 -4.23 19.55 -24.94
N MET A 164 -4.96 19.88 -23.86
CA MET A 164 -5.31 18.91 -22.84
C MET A 164 -6.28 17.90 -23.46
N PHE A 165 -5.74 16.80 -23.97
CA PHE A 165 -6.54 15.61 -24.19
C PHE A 165 -7.15 15.20 -22.84
N PRO A 166 -8.46 14.88 -22.78
CA PRO A 166 -9.09 14.44 -21.54
C PRO A 166 -8.34 13.23 -21.01
N ARG A 167 -7.82 13.34 -19.78
CA ARG A 167 -7.15 12.23 -19.11
C ARG A 167 -8.21 11.24 -18.66
N TYR A 168 -8.39 10.18 -19.44
CA TYR A 168 -9.16 9.03 -18.98
C TYR A 168 -8.58 8.50 -17.66
N PRO A 169 -9.40 8.35 -16.61
CA PRO A 169 -8.93 7.76 -15.38
C PRO A 169 -8.55 6.29 -15.63
N LYS A 170 -7.39 5.87 -15.09
CA LYS A 170 -6.85 4.54 -15.35
C LYS A 170 -7.48 3.51 -14.42
N HIS A 171 -8.22 2.56 -14.98
CA HIS A 171 -8.71 1.37 -14.29
C HIS A 171 -8.18 0.11 -14.97
N PHE A 172 -8.16 -1.03 -14.26
CA PHE A 172 -7.86 -2.33 -14.86
C PHE A 172 -9.05 -2.94 -15.63
N ILE A 173 -10.26 -2.43 -15.36
CA ILE A 173 -11.51 -2.77 -16.06
C ILE A 173 -12.31 -1.46 -16.19
N ASP A 174 -12.48 -0.98 -17.42
CA ASP A 174 -13.17 0.30 -17.68
C ASP A 174 -14.70 0.15 -17.78
N ASP A 175 -15.22 -1.06 -18.06
CA ASP A 175 -16.67 -1.33 -18.03
C ASP A 175 -17.14 -1.48 -16.57
N PRO A 176 -17.95 -0.53 -16.04
CA PRO A 176 -18.41 -0.57 -14.66
C PRO A 176 -19.41 -1.71 -14.40
N THR A 177 -20.07 -2.25 -15.43
CA THR A 177 -20.99 -3.39 -15.30
C THR A 177 -20.21 -4.69 -15.23
N HIS A 178 -19.22 -4.87 -16.10
CA HIS A 178 -18.30 -6.02 -16.03
C HIS A 178 -17.55 -6.02 -14.69
N LEU A 179 -16.96 -4.89 -14.29
CA LEU A 179 -16.21 -4.75 -13.03
C LEU A 179 -17.04 -5.22 -11.83
N VAL A 180 -18.25 -4.68 -11.63
CA VAL A 180 -19.13 -5.07 -10.51
C VAL A 180 -19.46 -6.57 -10.55
N ASN A 181 -19.79 -7.11 -11.72
CA ASN A 181 -20.13 -8.53 -11.85
C ASN A 181 -18.92 -9.46 -11.59
N THR A 182 -17.72 -9.08 -12.03
CA THR A 182 -16.48 -9.83 -11.76
C THR A 182 -16.03 -9.71 -10.30
N ALA A 183 -16.14 -8.54 -9.69
CA ALA A 183 -15.83 -8.31 -8.28
C ALA A 183 -16.72 -9.20 -7.39
N LEU A 184 -18.04 -9.21 -7.63
CA LEU A 184 -18.97 -10.12 -6.96
C LEU A 184 -18.61 -11.61 -7.17
N SER A 185 -18.18 -11.98 -8.40
CA SER A 185 -17.79 -13.35 -8.74
C SER A 185 -16.52 -13.83 -8.02
N SER A 186 -15.66 -12.92 -7.55
CA SER A 186 -14.45 -13.24 -6.79
C SER A 186 -14.72 -13.68 -5.34
N ILE A 187 -15.89 -13.34 -4.79
CA ILE A 187 -16.15 -13.49 -3.35
C ILE A 187 -16.37 -14.97 -2.99
N PRO A 188 -17.16 -15.78 -3.74
CA PRO A 188 -17.21 -17.24 -3.51
C PRO A 188 -15.88 -17.97 -3.76
N LEU A 189 -14.95 -17.39 -4.54
CA LEU A 189 -13.62 -17.95 -4.78
C LEU A 189 -12.67 -17.70 -3.60
N THR A 190 -12.88 -16.62 -2.85
CA THR A 190 -12.08 -16.25 -1.66
C THR A 190 -12.74 -16.68 -0.34
N ASN A 191 -14.05 -16.93 -0.34
CA ASN A 191 -14.81 -17.43 0.79
C ASN A 191 -15.82 -18.52 0.34
N PRO A 192 -15.50 -19.82 0.46
CA PRO A 192 -16.40 -20.90 0.03
C PRO A 192 -17.64 -21.07 0.92
N SER A 193 -17.79 -20.30 2.00
CA SER A 193 -19.02 -20.27 2.82
C SER A 193 -20.18 -19.50 2.17
N VAL A 194 -19.93 -18.74 1.08
CA VAL A 194 -20.95 -17.94 0.38
C VAL A 194 -21.22 -18.40 -1.06
N SER A 195 -22.32 -17.88 -1.62
CA SER A 195 -22.73 -18.03 -3.02
C SER A 195 -23.16 -16.68 -3.62
N LEU A 196 -23.20 -16.61 -4.96
CA LEU A 196 -23.61 -15.44 -5.73
C LEU A 196 -24.89 -15.72 -6.54
N ASP A 197 -25.92 -14.88 -6.37
CA ASP A 197 -26.97 -14.70 -7.37
C ASP A 197 -26.53 -13.65 -8.40
N ALA A 198 -25.85 -14.08 -9.46
CA ALA A 198 -25.30 -13.18 -10.47
C ALA A 198 -26.38 -12.33 -11.15
N SER A 199 -27.59 -12.88 -11.35
CA SER A 199 -28.73 -12.17 -11.96
C SER A 199 -29.26 -11.00 -11.12
N SER A 200 -29.00 -11.02 -9.81
CA SER A 200 -29.58 -10.09 -8.85
C SER A 200 -28.54 -9.36 -8.00
N LYS A 201 -27.24 -9.66 -8.21
CA LYS A 201 -26.09 -9.12 -7.47
C LYS A 201 -26.20 -9.32 -5.96
N ILE A 202 -26.57 -10.55 -5.55
CA ILE A 202 -26.69 -10.92 -4.13
C ILE A 202 -25.56 -11.88 -3.75
N ILE A 203 -24.74 -11.53 -2.75
CA ILE A 203 -23.89 -12.49 -2.04
C ILE A 203 -24.64 -12.98 -0.81
N TYR A 204 -24.65 -14.28 -0.54
CA TYR A 204 -25.38 -14.87 0.60
C TYR A 204 -24.68 -16.11 1.15
N LEU A 205 -24.83 -16.37 2.46
CA LEU A 205 -24.29 -17.57 3.13
C LEU A 205 -24.93 -18.86 2.59
N ASN A 206 -24.11 -19.90 2.45
CA ASN A 206 -24.54 -21.24 2.03
C ASN A 206 -25.34 -21.93 3.17
N SER A 207 -26.62 -22.26 2.89
CA SER A 207 -27.59 -22.77 3.88
C SER A 207 -27.22 -24.09 4.56
N SER A 208 -26.20 -24.81 4.07
CA SER A 208 -25.72 -26.09 4.61
C SER A 208 -24.82 -25.98 5.85
N SER A 209 -24.37 -24.77 6.21
CA SER A 209 -23.31 -24.58 7.21
C SER A 209 -23.74 -24.67 8.69
N THR A 210 -25.04 -24.66 9.01
CA THR A 210 -25.52 -24.70 10.41
C THR A 210 -26.52 -25.83 10.65
N SER A 211 -26.14 -26.81 11.47
CA SER A 211 -27.01 -27.94 11.87
C SER A 211 -27.99 -27.59 13.01
N THR A 212 -28.38 -26.32 13.17
CA THR A 212 -29.26 -25.88 14.26
C THR A 212 -30.74 -26.00 13.88
N THR A 213 -31.56 -26.49 14.81
CA THR A 213 -33.02 -26.66 14.63
C THR A 213 -33.78 -25.33 14.54
N LYS A 214 -33.16 -24.22 14.97
CA LYS A 214 -33.61 -22.86 14.70
C LYS A 214 -32.43 -22.02 14.17
N PRO A 215 -32.62 -21.23 13.09
CA PRO A 215 -31.61 -20.28 12.61
C PRO A 215 -31.36 -19.11 13.57
N PRO A 216 -30.19 -18.46 13.52
CA PRO A 216 -30.07 -17.06 13.95
C PRO A 216 -30.89 -16.13 13.04
N VAL A 217 -31.09 -14.88 13.46
CA VAL A 217 -31.71 -13.82 12.63
C VAL A 217 -30.85 -13.59 11.38
N SER A 218 -31.47 -13.45 10.20
CA SER A 218 -30.72 -13.13 8.99
C SER A 218 -30.42 -11.64 8.92
N LEU A 219 -29.13 -11.29 8.95
CA LEU A 219 -28.67 -9.90 8.80
C LEU A 219 -28.36 -9.59 7.34
N ILE A 220 -28.98 -8.56 6.77
CA ILE A 220 -28.81 -8.11 5.40
C ILE A 220 -28.29 -6.67 5.39
N SER A 221 -27.35 -6.37 4.49
CA SER A 221 -26.98 -5.01 4.13
C SER A 221 -26.79 -4.89 2.60
N GLY A 222 -26.17 -3.81 2.13
CA GLY A 222 -25.98 -3.53 0.71
C GLY A 222 -26.05 -2.05 0.39
N GLY A 223 -25.95 -1.73 -0.90
CA GLY A 223 -25.89 -0.36 -1.41
C GLY A 223 -25.25 -0.30 -2.79
N GLY A 224 -24.76 0.88 -3.18
CA GLY A 224 -23.91 1.01 -4.37
C GLY A 224 -22.65 0.14 -4.27
N SER A 225 -22.10 -0.23 -5.43
CA SER A 225 -20.72 -0.74 -5.51
C SER A 225 -19.72 0.41 -5.56
N GLY A 226 -18.44 0.11 -5.34
CA GLY A 226 -17.37 1.10 -5.21
C GLY A 226 -16.99 1.41 -3.76
N HIS A 227 -17.46 0.60 -2.81
CA HIS A 227 -17.15 0.70 -1.37
C HIS A 227 -16.50 -0.57 -0.81
N GLU A 228 -16.16 -1.53 -1.69
CA GLU A 228 -15.61 -2.83 -1.35
C GLU A 228 -14.38 -2.67 -0.41
N PRO A 229 -14.29 -3.44 0.70
CA PRO A 229 -15.05 -4.67 0.99
C PRO A 229 -16.51 -4.47 1.46
N SER A 230 -16.92 -3.25 1.83
CA SER A 230 -18.33 -2.97 2.15
C SER A 230 -19.22 -3.12 0.90
N PHE A 231 -20.31 -3.88 0.90
CA PHE A 231 -20.78 -4.85 1.91
C PHE A 231 -20.76 -6.29 1.39
N SER A 232 -20.34 -6.52 0.15
CA SER A 232 -20.39 -7.84 -0.47
C SER A 232 -19.38 -8.83 0.13
N SER A 233 -18.17 -8.36 0.48
CA SER A 233 -17.14 -9.18 1.15
C SER A 233 -17.35 -9.25 2.68
N PHE A 234 -18.36 -8.55 3.20
CA PHE A 234 -18.81 -8.62 4.60
C PHE A 234 -19.79 -9.77 4.85
N VAL A 235 -20.13 -10.58 3.84
CA VAL A 235 -20.95 -11.79 4.01
C VAL A 235 -20.09 -12.93 4.56
N GLY A 236 -20.52 -13.49 5.69
CA GLY A 236 -19.76 -14.48 6.47
C GLY A 236 -20.43 -14.77 7.82
N HIS A 237 -20.06 -15.90 8.44
CA HIS A 237 -20.44 -16.18 9.83
C HIS A 237 -19.87 -15.11 10.77
N GLY A 238 -20.61 -14.72 11.79
CA GLY A 238 -20.23 -13.60 12.68
C GLY A 238 -20.35 -12.20 12.05
N LEU A 239 -20.86 -12.08 10.81
CA LEU A 239 -21.09 -10.79 10.14
C LEU A 239 -22.40 -10.78 9.33
N LEU A 240 -22.42 -10.40 8.04
CA LEU A 240 -23.67 -10.40 7.25
C LEU A 240 -24.09 -11.82 6.84
N THR A 241 -25.41 -12.08 6.84
CA THR A 241 -25.99 -13.29 6.24
C THR A 241 -26.14 -13.15 4.73
N ALA A 242 -26.39 -11.93 4.23
CA ALA A 242 -26.36 -11.59 2.81
C ALA A 242 -26.08 -10.09 2.56
N SER A 243 -25.65 -9.77 1.35
CA SER A 243 -25.45 -8.40 0.84
C SER A 243 -26.04 -8.25 -0.55
N VAL A 244 -26.56 -7.07 -0.88
CA VAL A 244 -27.16 -6.76 -2.19
C VAL A 244 -26.44 -5.56 -2.81
N ALA A 245 -25.77 -5.76 -3.95
CA ALA A 245 -25.01 -4.72 -4.64
C ALA A 245 -25.81 -4.10 -5.81
N GLY A 246 -25.74 -2.78 -5.95
CA GLY A 246 -26.37 -2.03 -7.04
C GLY A 246 -25.47 -1.90 -8.27
N THR A 247 -25.34 -0.68 -8.78
CA THR A 247 -24.25 -0.29 -9.69
C THR A 247 -23.29 0.64 -8.94
N ILE A 248 -22.20 1.08 -9.58
CA ILE A 248 -21.23 1.95 -8.92
C ILE A 248 -21.92 3.24 -8.45
N PHE A 249 -21.86 3.50 -7.15
CA PHE A 249 -22.48 4.64 -6.44
C PHE A 249 -24.00 4.79 -6.68
N ALA A 250 -24.73 3.68 -6.89
CA ALA A 250 -26.19 3.70 -6.95
C ALA A 250 -26.81 2.45 -6.32
N SER A 251 -27.78 2.67 -5.43
CA SER A 251 -28.52 1.66 -4.66
C SER A 251 -29.03 0.49 -5.52
N PRO A 252 -29.02 -0.76 -5.01
CA PRO A 252 -29.73 -1.87 -5.66
C PRO A 252 -31.22 -1.57 -5.74
N SER A 253 -31.88 -2.09 -6.78
CA SER A 253 -33.33 -1.97 -6.90
C SER A 253 -34.04 -2.73 -5.77
N ALA A 254 -35.18 -2.19 -5.33
CA ALA A 254 -36.03 -2.84 -4.32
C ALA A 254 -36.43 -4.28 -4.69
N GLU A 255 -36.40 -4.68 -5.97
CA GLU A 255 -36.68 -6.06 -6.38
C GLU A 255 -35.49 -7.00 -6.13
N GLN A 256 -34.24 -6.55 -6.33
CA GLN A 256 -33.05 -7.32 -5.91
C GLN A 256 -33.05 -7.53 -4.39
N VAL A 257 -33.35 -6.46 -3.63
CA VAL A 257 -33.42 -6.53 -2.15
C VAL A 257 -34.57 -7.42 -1.70
N ARG A 258 -35.77 -7.28 -2.29
CA ARG A 258 -36.91 -8.16 -2.01
C ARG A 258 -36.56 -9.61 -2.32
N ARG A 259 -35.91 -9.89 -3.45
CA ARG A 259 -35.46 -11.24 -3.82
C ARG A 259 -34.43 -11.79 -2.82
N CYS A 260 -33.53 -10.97 -2.29
CA CYS A 260 -32.62 -11.37 -1.21
C CYS A 260 -33.41 -11.84 0.02
N ILE A 261 -34.25 -10.95 0.59
CA ILE A 261 -35.09 -11.23 1.76
C ILE A 261 -35.99 -12.47 1.53
N THR A 262 -36.58 -12.60 0.34
CA THR A 262 -37.61 -13.61 0.06
C THR A 262 -37.09 -14.94 -0.47
N THR A 263 -35.84 -15.02 -0.98
CA THR A 263 -35.32 -16.25 -1.63
C THR A 263 -33.87 -16.64 -1.28
N ARG A 264 -33.06 -15.76 -0.69
CA ARG A 264 -31.62 -16.01 -0.43
C ARG A 264 -31.24 -16.11 1.04
N VAL A 265 -32.16 -15.83 1.96
CA VAL A 265 -31.92 -15.94 3.41
C VAL A 265 -32.98 -16.79 4.12
N ARG A 266 -32.60 -17.32 5.29
CA ARG A 266 -33.52 -17.94 6.26
C ARG A 266 -34.33 -16.87 7.00
N LYS A 267 -35.53 -17.21 7.46
CA LYS A 267 -36.56 -16.25 7.91
C LYS A 267 -37.29 -16.68 9.19
N GLU A 268 -37.01 -17.89 9.68
CA GLU A 268 -37.68 -18.58 10.78
C GLU A 268 -37.40 -17.92 12.16
N SER A 269 -36.48 -16.95 12.17
CA SER A 269 -36.15 -16.07 13.30
C SER A 269 -36.26 -14.58 12.93
N GLY A 270 -36.88 -14.27 11.79
CA GLY A 270 -36.94 -12.92 11.22
C GLY A 270 -35.69 -12.48 10.46
N VAL A 271 -35.76 -11.30 9.87
CA VAL A 271 -34.70 -10.68 9.04
C VAL A 271 -34.46 -9.23 9.50
N LEU A 272 -33.19 -8.86 9.68
CA LEU A 272 -32.78 -7.49 9.98
C LEU A 272 -32.06 -6.89 8.78
N VAL A 273 -32.54 -5.74 8.31
CA VAL A 273 -31.91 -4.95 7.25
C VAL A 273 -31.18 -3.75 7.88
N ILE A 274 -29.89 -3.58 7.61
CA ILE A 274 -29.12 -2.40 8.02
C ILE A 274 -28.54 -1.72 6.78
N VAL A 275 -28.81 -0.42 6.62
CA VAL A 275 -28.33 0.39 5.48
C VAL A 275 -27.69 1.70 5.92
N MET A 276 -26.86 2.27 5.07
CA MET A 276 -26.38 3.65 5.18
C MET A 276 -27.52 4.64 4.93
N ASN A 277 -27.47 5.83 5.55
CA ASN A 277 -28.47 6.87 5.36
C ASN A 277 -28.27 7.65 4.05
N TYR A 278 -28.56 6.98 2.93
CA TYR A 278 -28.69 7.58 1.61
C TYR A 278 -30.11 7.39 1.10
N THR A 279 -30.71 8.45 0.52
CA THR A 279 -32.11 8.45 0.05
C THR A 279 -32.41 7.29 -0.89
N GLY A 280 -31.46 6.91 -1.76
CA GLY A 280 -31.60 5.76 -2.65
C GLY A 280 -31.73 4.42 -1.91
N ASP A 281 -30.89 4.18 -0.91
CA ASP A 281 -30.89 2.95 -0.12
C ASP A 281 -32.10 2.90 0.82
N VAL A 282 -32.38 3.98 1.55
CA VAL A 282 -33.52 4.08 2.45
C VAL A 282 -34.84 3.78 1.72
N LEU A 283 -35.03 4.32 0.50
CA LEU A 283 -36.23 4.06 -0.29
C LEU A 283 -36.28 2.66 -0.93
N ASN A 284 -35.17 2.15 -1.50
CA ASN A 284 -35.18 0.84 -2.13
C ASN A 284 -35.29 -0.31 -1.12
N PHE A 285 -34.49 -0.27 -0.06
CA PHE A 285 -34.55 -1.27 1.01
C PHE A 285 -35.86 -1.13 1.80
N GLY A 286 -36.35 0.09 2.07
CA GLY A 286 -37.66 0.31 2.70
C GLY A 286 -38.81 -0.30 1.89
N MET A 287 -38.86 -0.04 0.58
CA MET A 287 -39.86 -0.66 -0.31
C MET A 287 -39.73 -2.20 -0.37
N ALA A 288 -38.52 -2.76 -0.25
CA ALA A 288 -38.31 -4.20 -0.20
C ALA A 288 -38.76 -4.83 1.13
N VAL A 289 -38.52 -4.14 2.25
CA VAL A 289 -38.96 -4.53 3.60
C VAL A 289 -40.48 -4.51 3.68
N GLU A 290 -41.16 -3.47 3.20
CA GLU A 290 -42.63 -3.43 3.18
C GLU A 290 -43.23 -4.50 2.26
N LYS A 291 -42.61 -4.78 1.11
CA LYS A 291 -43.02 -5.91 0.24
C LYS A 291 -42.83 -7.28 0.92
N ALA A 292 -41.89 -7.44 1.83
CA ALA A 292 -41.71 -8.67 2.60
C ALA A 292 -42.68 -8.76 3.80
N ARG A 293 -42.91 -7.65 4.51
CA ARG A 293 -43.94 -7.51 5.56
C ARG A 293 -45.34 -7.83 5.02
N ALA A 294 -45.67 -7.32 3.83
CA ALA A 294 -46.92 -7.65 3.12
C ALA A 294 -47.05 -9.13 2.69
N GLN A 295 -45.94 -9.90 2.72
CA GLN A 295 -45.92 -11.35 2.52
C GLN A 295 -45.90 -12.13 3.86
N GLY A 296 -46.17 -11.46 4.98
CA GLY A 296 -46.23 -12.05 6.33
C GLY A 296 -44.86 -12.35 6.95
N MET A 297 -43.77 -11.78 6.43
CA MET A 297 -42.42 -12.03 6.93
C MET A 297 -42.07 -11.04 8.05
N GLU A 298 -41.50 -11.55 9.15
CA GLU A 298 -40.97 -10.71 10.23
C GLU A 298 -39.67 -10.05 9.78
N VAL A 299 -39.72 -8.75 9.48
CA VAL A 299 -38.57 -7.97 8.99
C VAL A 299 -38.53 -6.63 9.70
N ASP A 300 -37.35 -6.21 10.16
CA ASP A 300 -37.10 -4.84 10.64
C ASP A 300 -35.93 -4.17 9.90
N MET A 301 -35.89 -2.85 9.95
CA MET A 301 -34.93 -2.02 9.23
C MET A 301 -34.31 -0.97 10.15
N VAL A 302 -32.98 -0.82 10.06
CA VAL A 302 -32.22 0.22 10.76
C VAL A 302 -31.38 0.99 9.76
N VAL A 303 -31.39 2.31 9.90
CA VAL A 303 -30.64 3.23 9.04
C VAL A 303 -29.50 3.83 9.88
N VAL A 304 -28.28 3.71 9.39
CA VAL A 304 -27.07 4.26 10.02
C VAL A 304 -26.73 5.57 9.35
N GLY A 305 -26.78 6.66 10.12
CA GLY A 305 -26.24 7.96 9.74
C GLY A 305 -25.28 8.43 10.83
N ASP A 306 -23.98 8.29 10.59
CA ASP A 306 -22.87 8.53 11.52
C ASP A 306 -21.98 9.74 11.15
N ASP A 307 -22.01 10.16 9.89
CA ASP A 307 -21.16 11.23 9.34
C ASP A 307 -21.47 12.64 9.91
N VAL A 308 -20.51 13.24 10.60
CA VAL A 308 -20.61 14.60 11.14
C VAL A 308 -20.12 15.69 10.16
N GLY A 309 -19.62 15.30 8.98
CA GLY A 309 -19.40 16.24 7.87
C GLY A 309 -20.69 16.99 7.51
N VAL A 310 -21.84 16.31 7.55
CA VAL A 310 -23.16 16.92 7.42
C VAL A 310 -23.67 17.39 8.79
N GLY A 311 -23.50 18.69 9.07
CA GLY A 311 -24.08 19.35 10.24
C GLY A 311 -25.61 19.39 10.22
N ARG A 312 -26.26 19.54 11.38
CA ARG A 312 -27.73 19.50 11.53
C ARG A 312 -28.46 20.47 10.57
N LYS A 313 -27.94 21.69 10.38
CA LYS A 313 -28.50 22.68 9.44
C LYS A 313 -28.52 22.19 8.00
N GLN A 314 -27.46 21.50 7.57
CA GLN A 314 -27.31 20.99 6.19
C GLN A 314 -28.11 19.70 5.98
N GLY A 315 -28.07 18.77 6.93
CA GLY A 315 -28.79 17.50 6.84
C GLY A 315 -30.31 17.65 6.97
N GLY A 316 -30.79 18.67 7.70
CA GLY A 316 -32.19 19.02 7.81
C GLY A 316 -33.08 17.83 8.24
N LYS A 317 -34.00 17.42 7.36
CA LYS A 317 -34.88 16.24 7.58
C LYS A 317 -34.29 14.91 7.08
N VAL A 318 -33.20 14.94 6.32
CA VAL A 318 -32.50 13.74 5.83
C VAL A 318 -31.51 13.23 6.88
N GLY A 319 -30.83 14.15 7.57
CA GLY A 319 -29.88 13.85 8.64
C GLY A 319 -28.43 13.63 8.15
N ARG A 320 -27.63 12.94 8.96
CA ARG A 320 -26.23 12.57 8.67
C ARG A 320 -26.16 11.50 7.56
N ARG A 321 -25.14 11.54 6.70
CA ARG A 321 -24.81 10.41 5.79
C ARG A 321 -24.40 9.17 6.60
N GLY A 322 -24.55 7.98 6.03
CA GLY A 322 -23.97 6.75 6.57
C GLY A 322 -22.61 6.46 5.93
N ILE A 323 -21.54 6.31 6.71
CA ILE A 323 -20.19 6.02 6.22
C ILE A 323 -19.54 4.90 7.05
N ALA A 324 -18.21 4.89 7.17
CA ALA A 324 -17.41 3.77 7.69
C ALA A 324 -17.82 3.26 9.09
N GLY A 325 -18.45 4.07 9.95
CA GLY A 325 -18.98 3.64 11.23
C GLY A 325 -20.08 2.57 11.11
N THR A 326 -20.77 2.51 9.97
CA THR A 326 -21.68 1.41 9.60
C THR A 326 -21.01 0.04 9.74
N CYS A 327 -19.72 -0.09 9.43
CA CYS A 327 -18.97 -1.34 9.55
C CYS A 327 -18.94 -1.85 11.00
N LEU A 328 -18.83 -0.95 11.98
CA LEU A 328 -18.84 -1.29 13.41
C LEU A 328 -20.23 -1.78 13.85
N VAL A 329 -21.30 -1.13 13.37
CA VAL A 329 -22.69 -1.57 13.61
C VAL A 329 -22.91 -2.98 13.03
N LEU A 330 -22.47 -3.22 11.79
CA LEU A 330 -22.59 -4.54 11.15
C LEU A 330 -21.79 -5.62 11.87
N LYS A 331 -20.59 -5.32 12.40
CA LYS A 331 -19.81 -6.28 13.20
C LYS A 331 -20.48 -6.60 14.55
N VAL A 332 -20.90 -5.58 15.29
CA VAL A 332 -21.51 -5.74 16.62
C VAL A 332 -22.80 -6.54 16.53
N VAL A 333 -23.68 -6.21 15.58
CA VAL A 333 -24.94 -6.93 15.33
C VAL A 333 -24.69 -8.32 14.70
N GLY A 334 -23.70 -8.43 13.81
CA GLY A 334 -23.28 -9.66 13.16
C GLY A 334 -22.73 -10.72 14.11
N ALA A 335 -22.01 -10.31 15.17
CA ALA A 335 -21.60 -11.20 16.24
C ALA A 335 -22.76 -11.53 17.21
N ALA A 336 -23.68 -10.59 17.43
CA ALA A 336 -24.82 -10.79 18.32
C ALA A 336 -25.87 -11.77 17.74
N LYS A 337 -26.10 -11.79 16.42
CA LYS A 337 -27.03 -12.76 15.79
C LYS A 337 -26.62 -14.22 16.04
N GLU A 338 -25.32 -14.53 16.04
CA GLU A 338 -24.83 -15.92 16.23
C GLU A 338 -25.05 -16.41 17.67
N LYS A 339 -25.25 -15.49 18.63
CA LYS A 339 -25.65 -15.80 20.01
C LYS A 339 -27.16 -16.07 20.14
N GLY A 340 -27.90 -16.13 19.04
CA GLY A 340 -29.35 -16.43 19.02
C GLY A 340 -30.26 -15.29 19.48
N ILE A 341 -29.73 -14.05 19.53
CA ILE A 341 -30.49 -12.86 19.95
C ILE A 341 -31.64 -12.59 18.97
N THR A 342 -32.82 -12.23 19.50
CA THR A 342 -34.05 -12.05 18.72
C THR A 342 -34.04 -10.76 17.88
N LEU A 343 -34.82 -10.74 16.79
CA LEU A 343 -34.89 -9.59 15.88
C LEU A 343 -35.13 -8.25 16.58
N PRO A 344 -36.13 -8.08 17.50
CA PRO A 344 -36.33 -6.81 18.18
C PRO A 344 -35.10 -6.32 18.96
N LYS A 345 -34.40 -7.23 19.66
CA LYS A 345 -33.19 -6.93 20.43
C LYS A 345 -31.98 -6.62 19.53
N LEU A 346 -31.84 -7.29 18.39
CA LEU A 346 -30.80 -6.95 17.41
C LEU A 346 -31.06 -5.59 16.75
N SER A 347 -32.31 -5.26 16.47
CA SER A 347 -32.68 -3.95 15.93
C SER A 347 -32.46 -2.82 16.96
N GLU A 348 -32.73 -3.08 18.24
CA GLU A 348 -32.39 -2.19 19.35
C GLU A 348 -30.86 -2.01 19.48
N LEU A 349 -30.10 -3.11 19.52
CA LEU A 349 -28.62 -3.06 19.50
C LEU A 349 -28.08 -2.27 18.31
N ALA A 350 -28.62 -2.47 17.11
CA ALA A 350 -28.22 -1.74 15.92
C ALA A 350 -28.48 -0.23 16.05
N ARG A 351 -29.65 0.17 16.56
CA ARG A 351 -30.01 1.57 16.81
C ARG A 351 -29.14 2.21 17.91
N THR A 352 -28.90 1.50 19.02
CA THR A 352 -28.04 1.94 20.12
C THR A 352 -26.57 2.05 19.71
N THR A 353 -26.08 1.12 18.88
CA THR A 353 -24.70 1.21 18.35
C THR A 353 -24.58 2.39 17.39
N ALA A 354 -25.51 2.55 16.44
CA ALA A 354 -25.48 3.64 15.46
C ALA A 354 -25.62 5.05 16.08
N SER A 355 -26.38 5.20 17.18
CA SER A 355 -26.50 6.47 17.90
C SER A 355 -25.26 6.83 18.72
N ASN A 356 -24.39 5.86 19.02
CA ASN A 356 -23.13 6.04 19.76
C ASN A 356 -21.90 6.16 18.84
N ILE A 357 -22.09 6.47 17.55
CA ILE A 357 -21.01 6.72 16.58
C ILE A 357 -21.04 8.14 16.02
N VAL A 358 -19.85 8.72 15.91
CA VAL A 358 -19.53 9.87 15.05
C VAL A 358 -18.41 9.49 14.08
N SER A 359 -18.52 9.91 12.83
CA SER A 359 -17.51 9.66 11.79
C SER A 359 -17.27 10.90 10.94
N ILE A 360 -16.07 11.05 10.35
CA ILE A 360 -15.79 12.08 9.35
C ILE A 360 -14.70 11.62 8.36
N GLY A 361 -14.93 11.85 7.07
CA GLY A 361 -13.96 11.63 5.99
C GLY A 361 -13.12 12.86 5.65
N ALA A 362 -12.00 12.68 4.97
CA ALA A 362 -11.25 13.72 4.26
C ALA A 362 -10.60 13.15 2.99
N SER A 363 -10.37 13.97 1.96
CA SER A 363 -9.75 13.52 0.70
C SER A 363 -8.95 14.61 -0.01
N LEU A 364 -7.89 14.19 -0.72
CA LEU A 364 -6.95 15.04 -1.46
C LEU A 364 -7.29 15.17 -2.96
N SER A 365 -8.22 14.36 -3.46
CA SER A 365 -8.80 14.46 -4.80
C SER A 365 -10.23 13.91 -4.78
N HIS A 366 -10.99 14.17 -5.83
CA HIS A 366 -12.16 13.33 -6.11
C HIS A 366 -11.75 11.90 -6.46
N VAL A 367 -12.71 10.98 -6.38
CA VAL A 367 -12.52 9.58 -6.79
C VAL A 367 -12.95 9.38 -8.24
N HIS A 368 -12.25 8.49 -8.95
CA HIS A 368 -12.51 8.19 -10.35
C HIS A 368 -13.53 7.06 -10.50
N VAL A 369 -14.58 7.30 -11.28
CA VAL A 369 -15.61 6.30 -11.55
C VAL A 369 -15.36 5.64 -12.92
N PRO A 370 -15.16 4.30 -12.99
CA PRO A 370 -14.96 3.57 -14.25
C PRO A 370 -16.05 3.89 -15.29
N GLY A 371 -15.62 4.14 -16.52
CA GLY A 371 -16.50 4.49 -17.64
C GLY A 371 -17.07 5.92 -17.60
N ARG A 372 -16.67 6.78 -16.65
CA ARG A 372 -16.96 8.22 -16.70
C ARG A 372 -15.73 9.02 -17.15
N ASN A 373 -15.96 10.04 -17.98
CA ASN A 373 -14.92 11.01 -18.31
C ASN A 373 -14.73 11.98 -17.14
N THR A 374 -13.49 12.18 -16.71
CA THR A 374 -13.08 13.31 -15.86
C THR A 374 -12.55 14.42 -16.76
N ASP A 375 -13.14 15.61 -16.70
CA ASP A 375 -12.58 16.78 -17.37
C ASP A 375 -11.50 17.39 -16.46
N PRO A 376 -10.22 17.49 -16.90
CA PRO A 376 -9.16 18.09 -16.09
C PRO A 376 -9.30 19.61 -15.91
N SER A 377 -10.33 20.23 -16.49
CA SER A 377 -10.75 21.62 -16.26
C SER A 377 -12.04 21.74 -15.42
N ASP A 378 -12.55 20.64 -14.86
CA ASP A 378 -13.66 20.68 -13.91
C ASP A 378 -13.29 21.53 -12.68
N ALA A 379 -13.96 22.67 -12.53
CA ALA A 379 -13.72 23.63 -11.47
C ALA A 379 -14.09 23.13 -10.06
N THR A 380 -14.58 21.88 -9.94
CA THR A 380 -14.78 21.21 -8.66
C THR A 380 -13.55 20.43 -8.18
N GLU A 381 -12.54 20.14 -9.01
CA GLU A 381 -11.37 19.38 -8.55
C GLU A 381 -10.53 20.16 -7.50
N LEU A 382 -9.80 19.45 -6.65
CA LEU A 382 -9.00 20.05 -5.57
C LEU A 382 -7.65 20.58 -6.08
N ALA A 383 -7.20 21.71 -5.53
CA ALA A 383 -5.85 22.19 -5.80
C ALA A 383 -4.79 21.28 -5.15
N SER A 384 -3.56 21.25 -5.68
CA SER A 384 -2.48 20.34 -5.22
C SER A 384 -1.99 20.57 -3.78
N SER A 385 -2.53 21.55 -3.08
CA SER A 385 -2.28 21.85 -1.66
C SER A 385 -3.58 21.97 -0.86
N GLU A 386 -4.67 21.37 -1.34
CA GLU A 386 -6.02 21.47 -0.78
C GLU A 386 -6.53 20.09 -0.34
N VAL A 387 -7.29 20.06 0.75
CA VAL A 387 -7.99 18.87 1.24
C VAL A 387 -9.44 19.22 1.51
N GLU A 388 -10.36 18.34 1.12
CA GLU A 388 -11.79 18.49 1.43
C GLU A 388 -12.17 17.68 2.66
N ILE A 389 -12.62 18.38 3.70
CA ILE A 389 -12.95 17.83 5.02
C ILE A 389 -14.45 17.56 5.09
N GLY A 390 -14.81 16.32 5.41
CA GLY A 390 -16.18 15.84 5.40
C GLY A 390 -16.70 15.50 4.00
N MET A 391 -15.84 15.25 3.01
CA MET A 391 -16.28 14.77 1.68
C MET A 391 -17.03 13.43 1.81
N GLY A 392 -18.08 13.24 1.03
CA GLY A 392 -18.88 12.01 1.02
C GLY A 392 -18.25 10.89 0.16
N ILE A 393 -18.68 9.65 0.42
CA ILE A 393 -18.14 8.44 -0.25
C ILE A 393 -18.55 8.31 -1.74
N HIS A 394 -19.30 9.25 -2.31
CA HIS A 394 -19.67 9.30 -3.72
C HIS A 394 -19.24 10.60 -4.44
N ASN A 395 -18.20 11.29 -3.91
CA ASN A 395 -17.83 12.68 -4.27
C ASN A 395 -18.92 13.71 -3.92
N GLU A 396 -19.76 13.48 -2.90
CA GLU A 396 -20.62 14.57 -2.42
C GLU A 396 -19.78 15.63 -1.67
N PRO A 397 -20.03 16.94 -1.89
CA PRO A 397 -19.27 18.00 -1.25
C PRO A 397 -19.15 17.88 0.27
N GLY A 398 -18.01 18.36 0.76
CA GLY A 398 -17.64 18.37 2.15
C GLY A 398 -18.17 19.58 2.93
N SER A 399 -17.65 19.69 4.14
CA SER A 399 -17.95 20.76 5.10
C SER A 399 -17.01 21.96 4.99
N GLU A 400 -15.78 21.74 4.53
CA GLU A 400 -14.70 22.73 4.44
C GLU A 400 -13.69 22.26 3.38
N ARG A 401 -13.15 23.17 2.56
CA ARG A 401 -11.90 22.96 1.80
C ARG A 401 -10.79 23.81 2.42
N LYS A 402 -9.58 23.27 2.51
CA LYS A 402 -8.51 23.83 3.34
C LYS A 402 -7.13 23.50 2.79
N THR A 403 -6.18 24.43 2.93
CA THR A 403 -4.73 24.11 2.85
C THR A 403 -4.22 23.87 4.26
N THR A 404 -3.73 22.66 4.53
CA THR A 404 -3.22 22.21 5.83
C THR A 404 -2.30 21.01 5.65
N ASP A 405 -1.43 20.76 6.62
CA ASP A 405 -0.77 19.46 6.78
C ASP A 405 -1.70 18.43 7.45
N LEU A 406 -1.20 17.21 7.64
CA LEU A 406 -1.90 16.12 8.31
C LEU A 406 -2.31 16.46 9.76
N SER A 407 -1.49 17.22 10.50
CA SER A 407 -1.77 17.52 11.90
C SER A 407 -2.92 18.52 12.05
N GLY A 408 -2.92 19.59 11.25
CA GLY A 408 -4.04 20.54 11.18
C GLY A 408 -5.32 19.93 10.58
N LEU A 409 -5.18 18.95 9.67
CA LEU A 409 -6.30 18.16 9.14
C LEU A 409 -6.95 17.31 10.24
N VAL A 410 -6.16 16.46 10.91
CA VAL A 410 -6.64 15.60 12.00
C VAL A 410 -7.25 16.43 13.14
N SER A 411 -6.63 17.56 13.49
CA SER A 411 -7.16 18.49 14.49
C SER A 411 -8.54 19.03 14.11
N THR A 412 -8.74 19.42 12.84
CA THR A 412 -10.03 19.88 12.33
C THR A 412 -11.07 18.74 12.33
N MET A 413 -10.69 17.53 11.88
CA MET A 413 -11.56 16.35 11.86
C MET A 413 -12.02 15.93 13.26
N LEU A 414 -11.09 15.86 14.23
CA LEU A 414 -11.41 15.53 15.61
C LEU A 414 -12.27 16.61 16.27
N SER A 415 -12.03 17.89 15.96
CA SER A 415 -12.89 18.99 16.41
C SER A 415 -14.34 18.83 15.95
N HIS A 416 -14.58 18.48 14.68
CA HIS A 416 -15.93 18.21 14.18
C HIS A 416 -16.61 17.01 14.86
N CYS A 417 -15.86 15.99 15.28
CA CYS A 417 -16.39 14.84 16.00
C CYS A 417 -16.65 15.08 17.50
N LEU A 418 -15.81 15.89 18.17
CA LEU A 418 -15.71 15.94 19.64
C LEU A 418 -16.05 17.29 20.27
N SER A 419 -15.94 18.40 19.53
CA SER A 419 -16.13 19.73 20.11
C SER A 419 -17.58 19.96 20.54
N THR A 420 -17.77 20.32 21.81
CA THR A 420 -19.09 20.68 22.36
C THR A 420 -19.52 22.11 22.04
N SER A 421 -18.63 22.94 21.47
CA SER A 421 -18.99 24.29 21.01
C SER A 421 -19.62 24.32 19.61
N ASP A 422 -19.34 23.34 18.76
CA ASP A 422 -20.07 23.15 17.50
C ASP A 422 -21.42 22.48 17.77
N SER A 423 -22.41 23.28 18.15
CA SER A 423 -23.80 22.83 18.33
C SER A 423 -24.45 22.27 17.05
N ASP A 424 -23.87 22.47 15.87
CA ASP A 424 -24.36 21.88 14.62
C ASP A 424 -23.83 20.45 14.43
N ARG A 425 -22.58 20.17 14.82
CA ARG A 425 -21.90 18.87 14.67
C ARG A 425 -21.70 18.03 15.93
N ASN A 426 -21.91 18.56 17.14
CA ASN A 426 -21.83 17.75 18.36
C ASN A 426 -23.04 16.81 18.46
N PHE A 427 -23.03 15.71 17.69
CA PHE A 427 -24.09 14.69 17.68
C PHE A 427 -23.97 13.74 18.88
N LEU A 428 -22.78 13.61 19.44
CA LEU A 428 -22.45 12.80 20.60
C LEU A 428 -21.40 13.54 21.43
N SER A 429 -21.59 13.59 22.75
CA SER A 429 -20.64 14.20 23.69
C SER A 429 -19.81 13.11 24.36
N PHE A 430 -18.51 13.35 24.54
CA PHE A 430 -17.56 12.43 25.14
C PHE A 430 -16.92 13.02 26.41
N THR A 431 -16.56 12.18 27.37
CA THR A 431 -15.76 12.52 28.55
C THR A 431 -14.49 11.65 28.62
N PRO A 432 -13.46 12.02 29.40
CA PRO A 432 -12.22 11.22 29.52
C PRO A 432 -12.42 9.81 30.09
N GLU A 433 -13.57 9.55 30.73
CA GLU A 433 -13.96 8.26 31.30
C GLU A 433 -14.66 7.33 30.28
N ASP A 434 -15.11 7.87 29.13
CA ASP A 434 -15.73 7.07 28.07
C ASP A 434 -14.71 6.13 27.43
N GLN A 435 -15.04 4.85 27.36
CA GLN A 435 -14.28 3.89 26.55
C GLN A 435 -14.64 4.10 25.07
N VAL A 436 -13.64 4.39 24.23
CA VAL A 436 -13.82 4.68 22.80
C VAL A 436 -13.14 3.62 21.94
N VAL A 437 -13.84 3.14 20.91
CA VAL A 437 -13.28 2.36 19.81
C VAL A 437 -12.99 3.30 18.65
N LEU A 438 -11.73 3.33 18.20
CA LEU A 438 -11.29 4.07 17.02
C LEU A 438 -11.27 3.16 15.80
N LEU A 439 -11.81 3.64 14.69
CA LEU A 439 -11.61 3.09 13.35
C LEU A 439 -11.00 4.18 12.44
N VAL A 440 -9.81 3.92 11.91
CA VAL A 440 -9.15 4.70 10.85
C VAL A 440 -9.28 3.94 9.54
N ASN A 441 -10.22 4.36 8.71
CA ASN A 441 -10.59 3.67 7.48
C ASN A 441 -9.98 4.36 6.24
N ASN A 442 -9.36 3.57 5.37
CA ASN A 442 -8.80 4.00 4.08
C ASN A 442 -9.89 4.04 3.00
N LEU A 443 -9.99 5.15 2.25
CA LEU A 443 -10.97 5.29 1.16
C LEU A 443 -10.51 4.61 -0.14
N GLY A 444 -9.31 4.05 -0.19
CA GLY A 444 -8.83 3.12 -1.23
C GLY A 444 -7.51 3.53 -1.89
N GLY A 445 -7.20 4.83 -1.91
CA GLY A 445 -6.01 5.38 -2.57
C GLY A 445 -4.79 5.62 -1.66
N VAL A 446 -4.94 5.58 -0.33
CA VAL A 446 -3.86 5.87 0.63
C VAL A 446 -2.98 4.64 0.82
N SER A 447 -1.65 4.81 0.89
CA SER A 447 -0.74 3.68 1.15
C SER A 447 -0.83 3.16 2.59
N VAL A 448 -0.42 1.91 2.80
CA VAL A 448 -0.38 1.31 4.16
C VAL A 448 0.62 2.05 5.07
N LEU A 449 1.68 2.64 4.50
CA LEU A 449 2.66 3.45 5.22
C LEU A 449 2.04 4.75 5.74
N GLU A 450 1.37 5.51 4.85
CA GLU A 450 0.64 6.72 5.22
C GLU A 450 -0.48 6.43 6.23
N LEU A 451 -1.23 5.34 6.04
CA LEU A 451 -2.29 4.93 6.96
C LEU A 451 -1.76 4.63 8.37
N GLY A 452 -0.53 4.11 8.49
CA GLY A 452 0.18 3.99 9.76
C GLY A 452 0.50 5.35 10.40
N GLY A 453 1.02 6.30 9.61
CA GLY A 453 1.30 7.67 10.06
C GLY A 453 0.04 8.43 10.49
N ILE A 454 -1.04 8.35 9.70
CA ILE A 454 -2.37 8.88 10.01
C ILE A 454 -2.91 8.27 11.31
N THR A 455 -2.81 6.95 11.48
CA THR A 455 -3.27 6.28 12.70
C THR A 455 -2.49 6.76 13.92
N ASN A 456 -1.18 6.94 13.82
CA ASN A 456 -0.37 7.53 14.88
C ASN A 456 -0.82 8.96 15.22
N GLU A 457 -0.98 9.85 14.22
CA GLU A 457 -1.39 11.24 14.45
C GLU A 457 -2.77 11.34 15.13
N VAL A 458 -3.75 10.56 14.66
CA VAL A 458 -5.10 10.50 15.23
C VAL A 458 -5.07 10.04 16.69
N VAL A 459 -4.28 9.00 17.00
CA VAL A 459 -4.13 8.52 18.38
C VAL A 459 -3.42 9.56 19.26
N GLN A 460 -2.31 10.15 18.81
CA GLN A 460 -1.58 11.16 19.57
C GLN A 460 -2.45 12.38 19.89
N GLN A 461 -3.26 12.86 18.93
CA GLN A 461 -4.18 13.97 19.18
C GLN A 461 -5.38 13.61 20.07
N LEU A 462 -5.92 12.40 19.97
CA LEU A 462 -6.96 11.92 20.90
C LEU A 462 -6.45 11.90 22.35
N GLU A 463 -5.24 11.39 22.58
CA GLU A 463 -4.65 11.36 23.92
C GLU A 463 -4.24 12.75 24.43
N SER A 464 -3.56 13.55 23.60
CA SER A 464 -2.97 14.82 24.02
C SER A 464 -4.01 15.93 24.16
N ASN A 465 -4.92 16.09 23.19
CA ASN A 465 -5.85 17.21 23.12
C ASN A 465 -7.20 16.86 23.79
N TRP A 466 -7.71 15.65 23.56
CA TRP A 466 -9.06 15.24 23.99
C TRP A 466 -9.08 14.36 25.25
N LYS A 467 -7.92 13.87 25.70
CA LYS A 467 -7.74 12.93 26.83
C LYS A 467 -8.44 11.58 26.63
N ILE A 468 -8.76 11.23 25.40
CA ILE A 468 -9.37 9.95 25.02
C ILE A 468 -8.25 8.97 24.67
N LYS A 469 -8.20 7.83 25.36
CA LYS A 469 -7.34 6.69 25.00
C LYS A 469 -8.20 5.59 24.38
N PRO A 470 -8.08 5.30 23.06
CA PRO A 470 -8.90 4.27 22.43
C PRO A 470 -8.65 2.89 23.05
N VAL A 471 -9.71 2.20 23.48
CA VAL A 471 -9.63 0.84 24.05
C VAL A 471 -9.53 -0.25 22.98
N ARG A 472 -9.83 0.09 21.71
CA ARG A 472 -9.49 -0.64 20.50
C ARG A 472 -9.16 0.36 19.40
N ILE A 473 -8.24 -0.04 18.53
CA ILE A 473 -7.92 0.66 17.28
C ILE A 473 -8.07 -0.36 16.15
N LEU A 474 -8.88 -0.01 15.16
CA LEU A 474 -8.98 -0.67 13.87
C LEU A 474 -8.37 0.28 12.83
N ALA A 475 -7.42 -0.19 12.05
CA ALA A 475 -6.85 0.55 10.92
C ALA A 475 -6.85 -0.35 9.68
N GLY A 476 -7.22 0.18 8.52
CA GLY A 476 -7.30 -0.60 7.27
C GLY A 476 -8.42 -0.14 6.34
N THR A 477 -8.79 -1.02 5.41
CA THR A 477 -9.77 -0.73 4.34
C THR A 477 -11.06 -1.49 4.62
N TYR A 478 -12.09 -0.80 5.11
CA TYR A 478 -13.38 -1.39 5.50
C TYR A 478 -14.55 -0.87 4.64
N MET A 479 -14.51 0.41 4.25
CA MET A 479 -15.44 1.05 3.33
C MET A 479 -14.69 2.04 2.45
N THR A 480 -14.52 1.71 1.17
CA THR A 480 -13.81 2.56 0.21
C THR A 480 -14.71 3.61 -0.44
N SER A 481 -14.09 4.46 -1.25
CA SER A 481 -14.71 5.17 -2.36
C SER A 481 -13.81 4.96 -3.58
N LEU A 482 -13.89 3.76 -4.17
CA LEU A 482 -13.05 3.31 -5.29
C LEU A 482 -11.53 3.50 -5.04
N ASN A 483 -10.91 4.48 -5.69
CA ASN A 483 -9.49 4.81 -5.57
C ASN A 483 -9.23 6.04 -4.67
N GLY A 484 -10.19 6.41 -3.82
CA GLY A 484 -10.21 7.69 -3.10
C GLY A 484 -8.97 7.94 -2.26
N LEU A 485 -8.24 9.00 -2.61
CA LEU A 485 -7.01 9.41 -1.95
C LEU A 485 -7.35 10.17 -0.65
N GLY A 486 -7.80 9.41 0.34
CA GLY A 486 -8.32 9.93 1.60
C GLY A 486 -8.59 8.86 2.65
N PHE A 487 -9.01 9.31 3.82
CA PHE A 487 -9.29 8.46 4.98
C PHE A 487 -10.51 8.98 5.75
N SER A 488 -11.06 8.17 6.64
CA SER A 488 -12.11 8.57 7.57
C SER A 488 -11.83 8.08 8.99
N ILE A 489 -12.08 8.95 9.97
CA ILE A 489 -12.05 8.64 11.40
C ILE A 489 -13.48 8.30 11.83
N SER A 490 -13.66 7.18 12.53
CA SER A 490 -14.91 6.82 13.22
C SER A 490 -14.62 6.56 14.70
N LEU A 491 -15.41 7.17 15.58
CA LEU A 491 -15.34 7.02 17.03
C LEU A 491 -16.66 6.41 17.53
N LEU A 492 -16.59 5.18 18.02
CA LEU A 492 -17.69 4.48 18.68
C LEU A 492 -17.52 4.56 20.20
N LYS A 493 -18.47 5.17 20.90
CA LYS A 493 -18.56 5.09 22.36
C LYS A 493 -19.01 3.68 22.76
N VAL A 494 -18.25 3.02 23.62
CA VAL A 494 -18.63 1.75 24.24
C VAL A 494 -19.72 2.04 25.27
N THR A 495 -20.92 1.51 25.01
CA THR A 495 -22.10 1.61 25.88
C THR A 495 -22.64 0.22 26.22
N ASP A 496 -23.56 0.13 27.18
CA ASP A 496 -24.29 -1.10 27.46
C ASP A 496 -25.15 -1.50 26.25
N THR A 497 -25.15 -2.79 25.92
CA THR A 497 -25.93 -3.38 24.84
C THR A 497 -27.33 -3.83 25.28
N GLY A 498 -27.60 -3.89 26.60
CA GLY A 498 -28.85 -4.43 27.14
C GLY A 498 -29.01 -5.95 26.94
N LEU A 499 -27.95 -6.63 26.49
CA LEU A 499 -27.95 -8.07 26.20
C LEU A 499 -27.38 -8.92 27.35
N GLY A 500 -26.62 -8.31 28.27
CA GLY A 500 -26.01 -8.99 29.41
C GLY A 500 -24.57 -9.45 29.17
N GLU A 501 -24.10 -10.37 30.02
CA GLU A 501 -22.72 -10.88 30.04
C GLU A 501 -22.32 -11.55 28.71
N GLY A 502 -21.05 -11.42 28.31
CA GLY A 502 -20.55 -11.97 27.06
C GLY A 502 -21.04 -11.23 25.80
N CYS A 503 -21.72 -10.09 25.95
CA CYS A 503 -22.37 -9.34 24.85
C CYS A 503 -22.07 -7.83 24.89
N SER A 504 -20.98 -7.40 25.54
CA SER A 504 -20.53 -6.01 25.43
C SER A 504 -20.03 -5.68 24.01
N ILE A 505 -20.00 -4.40 23.64
CA ILE A 505 -19.51 -3.95 22.32
C ILE A 505 -18.09 -4.46 22.04
N LEU A 506 -17.21 -4.49 23.05
CA LEU A 506 -15.84 -4.99 22.89
C LEU A 506 -15.77 -6.50 22.63
N GLU A 507 -16.60 -7.30 23.31
CA GLU A 507 -16.69 -8.75 23.06
C GLU A 507 -17.31 -9.07 21.69
N LEU A 508 -18.27 -8.25 21.24
CA LEU A 508 -18.91 -8.41 19.94
C LEU A 508 -18.00 -7.94 18.78
N LEU A 509 -17.11 -6.98 19.01
CA LEU A 509 -16.05 -6.60 18.06
C LEU A 509 -14.93 -7.66 18.01
N ASP A 510 -14.43 -8.10 19.16
CA ASP A 510 -13.36 -9.10 19.28
C ASP A 510 -13.80 -10.53 18.85
N ALA A 511 -15.11 -10.81 18.81
CA ALA A 511 -15.65 -12.11 18.36
C ALA A 511 -15.20 -12.46 16.91
N PRO A 512 -14.99 -13.74 16.58
CA PRO A 512 -14.57 -14.15 15.24
C PRO A 512 -15.63 -13.82 14.17
N ALA A 513 -15.17 -13.66 12.93
CA ALA A 513 -16.02 -13.55 11.75
C ALA A 513 -15.33 -14.21 10.53
N GLU A 514 -16.10 -14.93 9.72
CA GLU A 514 -15.65 -15.64 8.51
C GLU A 514 -16.05 -14.86 7.24
N ALA A 515 -15.74 -13.57 7.21
CA ALA A 515 -16.01 -12.66 6.10
C ALA A 515 -14.68 -12.14 5.55
N SER A 516 -14.40 -12.36 4.25
CA SER A 516 -13.10 -12.03 3.63
C SER A 516 -12.78 -10.53 3.61
N GLY A 517 -13.78 -9.67 3.81
CA GLY A 517 -13.63 -8.23 3.96
C GLY A 517 -13.41 -7.72 5.38
N TRP A 518 -13.49 -8.56 6.42
CA TRP A 518 -13.38 -8.12 7.81
C TRP A 518 -12.02 -8.48 8.43
N THR A 519 -11.15 -7.49 8.55
CA THR A 519 -9.94 -7.59 9.38
C THR A 519 -10.33 -7.58 10.86
N ALA A 520 -10.02 -8.66 11.58
CA ALA A 520 -10.35 -8.79 13.00
C ALA A 520 -9.54 -7.83 13.88
N ALA A 521 -10.16 -7.36 14.97
CA ALA A 521 -9.46 -6.58 15.99
C ALA A 521 -8.40 -7.43 16.72
N ILE A 522 -7.28 -6.82 17.10
CA ILE A 522 -6.37 -7.40 18.08
C ILE A 522 -7.13 -7.52 19.42
N SER A 523 -7.15 -8.72 20.00
CA SER A 523 -8.00 -9.05 21.15
C SER A 523 -7.67 -8.25 22.42
N GLY A 524 -8.68 -7.99 23.24
CA GLY A 524 -8.53 -7.20 24.47
C GLY A 524 -7.53 -7.75 25.49
N GLU A 525 -7.28 -9.06 25.49
CA GLU A 525 -6.18 -9.65 26.27
C GLU A 525 -4.79 -9.18 25.83
N THR A 526 -4.61 -8.95 24.53
CA THR A 526 -3.33 -8.53 23.95
C THR A 526 -3.07 -7.06 24.29
N TRP A 527 -4.08 -6.19 24.16
CA TRP A 527 -4.02 -4.80 24.62
C TRP A 527 -3.69 -4.71 26.12
N LYS A 528 -4.30 -5.55 26.97
CA LYS A 528 -3.99 -5.62 28.41
C LYS A 528 -2.54 -6.02 28.74
N LYS A 529 -1.81 -6.64 27.80
CA LYS A 529 -0.41 -7.07 27.97
C LYS A 529 0.62 -6.05 27.46
N GLN A 530 0.18 -4.99 26.78
CA GLN A 530 1.05 -4.02 26.08
C GLN A 530 2.02 -3.27 27.02
N GLY A 531 1.68 -3.14 28.31
CA GLY A 531 2.52 -2.52 29.35
C GLY A 531 3.76 -3.32 29.77
N THR A 532 4.00 -4.53 29.23
CA THR A 532 5.25 -5.28 29.44
C THR A 532 6.25 -5.13 28.29
N ALA A 533 6.08 -4.11 27.43
CA ALA A 533 7.12 -3.72 26.48
C ALA A 533 8.44 -3.51 27.24
N ARG A 534 9.49 -4.18 26.77
CA ARG A 534 10.86 -4.03 27.31
C ARG A 534 11.19 -2.54 27.28
N LYS A 535 11.65 -1.98 28.40
CA LYS A 535 12.23 -0.63 28.37
C LYS A 535 13.26 -0.58 27.26
N GLU A 536 13.34 0.56 26.58
CA GLU A 536 14.55 0.95 25.88
C GLU A 536 15.64 1.08 26.94
N GLU A 537 16.32 -0.04 27.20
CA GLU A 537 17.68 -0.02 27.68
C GLU A 537 18.44 0.75 26.60
N GLU A 538 18.82 1.99 26.91
CA GLU A 538 19.75 2.75 26.07
C GLU A 538 21.03 1.92 25.99
N VAL A 539 21.17 1.10 24.96
CA VAL A 539 22.40 0.35 24.67
C VAL A 539 23.40 1.32 24.06
N VAL A 540 23.72 2.36 24.82
CA VAL A 540 25.03 2.99 24.83
C VAL A 540 25.98 1.96 25.45
N SER A 541 26.21 0.87 24.73
CA SER A 541 27.49 0.19 24.82
C SER A 541 28.53 1.22 24.42
N GLU A 542 29.19 1.83 25.40
CA GLU A 542 30.47 2.50 25.20
C GLU A 542 31.45 1.43 24.67
N GLU A 543 31.43 1.20 23.37
CA GLU A 543 32.42 0.35 22.71
C GLU A 543 33.78 0.98 22.99
N ILE A 544 34.60 0.28 23.79
CA ILE A 544 35.88 0.80 24.27
C ILE A 544 36.87 0.74 23.09
N PHE A 545 36.75 1.72 22.20
CA PHE A 545 37.59 1.87 21.04
C PHE A 545 39.03 2.10 21.46
N GLN A 546 39.89 1.11 21.20
CA GLN A 546 41.33 1.25 21.36
C GLN A 546 41.83 2.36 20.43
N SER A 547 42.36 3.44 21.01
CA SER A 547 42.87 4.60 20.29
C SER A 547 44.10 4.29 19.43
N GLY A 548 44.30 5.06 18.37
CA GLY A 548 45.42 4.93 17.45
C GLY A 548 46.65 5.76 17.80
N THR A 549 47.80 5.35 17.25
CA THR A 549 49.03 6.15 17.21
C THR A 549 49.05 7.16 16.05
N LEU A 550 48.17 7.01 15.06
CA LEU A 550 48.04 7.94 13.94
C LEU A 550 47.32 9.21 14.38
N GLN A 551 47.97 10.36 14.20
CA GLN A 551 47.49 11.67 14.64
C GLN A 551 47.13 12.58 13.44
N VAL A 552 46.13 13.43 13.61
CA VAL A 552 45.74 14.50 12.67
C VAL A 552 45.47 15.79 13.44
N ASP A 553 45.59 16.94 12.78
CA ASP A 553 45.14 18.21 13.37
C ASP A 553 43.59 18.22 13.45
N PRO A 554 42.98 18.37 14.65
CA PRO A 554 41.53 18.32 14.82
C PRO A 554 40.79 19.55 14.28
N VAL A 555 41.49 20.66 14.04
CA VAL A 555 40.92 21.87 13.44
C VAL A 555 40.88 21.69 11.92
N VAL A 556 42.00 21.28 11.31
CA VAL A 556 42.08 21.04 9.86
C VAL A 556 41.15 19.88 9.45
N ALA A 557 41.17 18.76 10.18
CA ALA A 557 40.30 17.61 9.89
C ALA A 557 38.81 17.97 9.96
N LYS A 558 38.40 18.78 10.95
CA LYS A 558 37.02 19.28 11.06
C LYS A 558 36.70 20.27 9.93
N ALA A 559 37.57 21.22 9.63
CA ALA A 559 37.35 22.20 8.57
C ALA A 559 37.21 21.53 7.19
N ALA A 560 38.13 20.63 6.85
CA ALA A 560 38.13 19.90 5.59
C ALA A 560 36.88 19.04 5.41
N LEU A 561 36.49 18.29 6.45
CA LEU A 561 35.28 17.47 6.42
C LEU A 561 34.00 18.33 6.40
N THR A 562 33.93 19.42 7.17
CA THR A 562 32.79 20.35 7.09
C THR A 562 32.62 20.93 5.67
N ASN A 563 33.71 21.26 4.98
CA ASN A 563 33.64 21.74 3.59
C ASN A 563 33.16 20.65 2.63
N ALA A 564 33.67 19.42 2.76
CA ALA A 564 33.22 18.26 1.99
C ALA A 564 31.72 17.99 2.15
N LEU A 565 31.21 17.97 3.38
CA LEU A 565 29.80 17.68 3.68
C LEU A 565 28.88 18.80 3.18
N ASN A 566 29.26 20.07 3.37
CA ASN A 566 28.51 21.21 2.82
C ASN A 566 28.44 21.17 1.29
N ARG A 567 29.50 20.72 0.61
CA ARG A 567 29.53 20.59 -0.85
C ARG A 567 28.59 19.49 -1.36
N VAL A 568 28.51 18.34 -0.68
CA VAL A 568 27.51 17.29 -0.97
C VAL A 568 26.08 17.79 -0.73
N ILE A 569 25.83 18.54 0.34
CA ILE A 569 24.51 19.12 0.63
C ILE A 569 24.09 20.12 -0.46
N ALA A 570 25.03 20.90 -1.00
CA ALA A 570 24.78 21.82 -2.12
C ALA A 570 24.51 21.10 -3.46
N ALA A 571 25.16 19.96 -3.70
CA ALA A 571 24.99 19.15 -4.91
C ALA A 571 23.74 18.23 -4.88
N GLU A 572 23.07 18.08 -3.74
CA GLU A 572 21.92 17.16 -3.59
C GLU A 572 20.84 17.32 -4.68
N PRO A 573 20.38 18.53 -5.06
CA PRO A 573 19.33 18.66 -6.08
C PRO A 573 19.73 18.08 -7.44
N ASP A 574 21.01 18.22 -7.83
CA ASP A 574 21.54 17.67 -9.08
C ASP A 574 21.69 16.14 -8.99
N ILE A 575 22.18 15.63 -7.86
CA ILE A 575 22.29 14.18 -7.60
C ILE A 575 20.91 13.52 -7.60
N THR A 576 19.94 14.09 -6.89
CA THR A 576 18.54 13.64 -6.85
C THR A 576 17.91 13.68 -8.24
N ASN A 577 18.18 14.73 -9.04
CA ASN A 577 17.73 14.82 -10.43
C ASN A 577 18.36 13.76 -11.36
N TYR A 578 19.67 13.52 -11.26
CA TYR A 578 20.33 12.45 -12.03
C TYR A 578 19.80 11.07 -11.64
N ASP A 579 19.61 10.81 -10.35
CA ASP A 579 19.02 9.57 -9.84
C ASP A 579 17.54 9.41 -10.21
N THR A 580 16.79 10.50 -10.39
CA THR A 580 15.41 10.43 -10.95
C THR A 580 15.38 9.98 -12.42
N ILE A 581 16.50 10.12 -13.15
CA ILE A 581 16.63 9.74 -14.56
C ILE A 581 17.17 8.31 -14.72
N VAL A 582 17.95 7.78 -13.76
CA VAL A 582 18.65 6.48 -13.88
C VAL A 582 18.44 5.51 -12.70
N GLY A 583 17.75 5.96 -11.66
CA GLY A 583 17.47 5.27 -10.40
C GLY A 583 16.03 5.54 -9.96
N ASP A 584 15.78 5.56 -8.65
CA ASP A 584 14.47 5.88 -8.05
C ASP A 584 14.42 7.24 -7.34
N GLY A 585 15.45 8.08 -7.49
CA GLY A 585 15.46 9.47 -7.01
C GLY A 585 15.72 9.64 -5.52
N ASP A 586 16.30 8.63 -4.84
CA ASP A 586 16.62 8.66 -3.41
C ASP A 586 18.08 9.05 -3.10
N CYS A 587 18.98 8.93 -4.08
CA CYS A 587 20.42 8.94 -3.83
C CYS A 587 20.92 10.26 -3.20
N GLY A 588 20.54 11.40 -3.77
CA GLY A 588 20.95 12.72 -3.27
C GLY A 588 20.41 13.00 -1.85
N ILE A 589 19.12 12.71 -1.63
CA ILE A 589 18.47 12.81 -0.32
C ILE A 589 19.18 11.94 0.72
N GLY A 590 19.55 10.71 0.35
CA GLY A 590 20.32 9.79 1.20
C GLY A 590 21.70 10.32 1.58
N LEU A 591 22.45 10.85 0.62
CA LEU A 591 23.78 11.46 0.85
C LEU A 591 23.68 12.71 1.74
N LYS A 592 22.73 13.61 1.46
CA LYS A 592 22.48 14.83 2.24
C LYS A 592 22.10 14.53 3.69
N ARG A 593 21.23 13.53 3.91
CA ARG A 593 20.85 13.07 5.25
C ARG A 593 22.07 12.64 6.08
N GLY A 594 22.95 11.83 5.48
CA GLY A 594 24.22 11.45 6.10
C GLY A 594 25.13 12.65 6.35
N ALA A 595 25.25 13.55 5.37
CA ALA A 595 26.11 14.73 5.48
C ALA A 595 25.67 15.68 6.60
N GLU A 596 24.38 15.99 6.69
CA GLU A 596 23.81 16.78 7.78
C GLU A 596 23.98 16.12 9.15
N ALA A 597 23.83 14.79 9.24
CA ALA A 597 24.02 14.06 10.48
C ALA A 597 25.47 14.11 10.97
N ILE A 598 26.44 13.97 10.06
CA ILE A 598 27.88 14.07 10.39
C ILE A 598 28.23 15.51 10.80
N LEU A 599 27.67 16.54 10.17
CA LEU A 599 27.83 17.93 10.62
C LEU A 599 27.31 18.14 12.06
N LYS A 600 26.09 17.68 12.35
CA LYS A 600 25.48 17.74 13.70
C LYS A 600 26.30 16.97 14.76
N MET A 601 27.01 15.92 14.37
CA MET A 601 27.99 15.23 15.22
C MET A 601 29.26 16.06 15.42
N LEU A 602 29.84 16.61 14.35
CA LEU A 602 31.07 17.42 14.41
C LEU A 602 30.92 18.68 15.26
N GLU A 603 29.72 19.26 15.36
CA GLU A 603 29.40 20.34 16.29
C GLU A 603 29.56 19.94 17.77
N ARG A 604 29.20 18.70 18.11
CA ARG A 604 29.09 18.20 19.49
C ARG A 604 30.32 17.40 19.94
N ALA A 605 31.07 16.83 18.99
CA ALA A 605 32.20 15.95 19.26
C ALA A 605 33.34 16.67 19.99
N LYS A 606 33.95 15.98 20.97
CA LYS A 606 35.21 16.41 21.59
C LYS A 606 36.31 16.41 20.53
N LYS A 607 37.13 17.46 20.48
CA LYS A 607 38.33 17.49 19.61
C LYS A 607 39.23 16.31 19.97
N THR A 608 39.54 15.46 18.99
CA THR A 608 40.51 14.36 19.12
C THR A 608 41.54 14.46 18.02
N ALA A 609 42.82 14.24 18.36
CA ALA A 609 43.89 14.12 17.38
C ALA A 609 44.01 12.68 16.85
N ASP A 610 43.46 11.67 17.53
CA ASP A 610 43.48 10.27 17.05
C ASP A 610 42.55 10.10 15.85
N VAL A 611 43.14 9.70 14.71
CA VAL A 611 42.43 9.43 13.46
C VAL A 611 41.41 8.30 13.60
N LEU A 612 41.69 7.27 14.42
CA LEU A 612 40.78 6.13 14.57
C LEU A 612 39.52 6.56 15.30
N THR A 613 39.66 7.21 16.46
CA THR A 613 38.54 7.82 17.20
C THR A 613 37.73 8.80 16.32
N PHE A 614 38.41 9.63 15.51
CA PHE A 614 37.74 10.57 14.61
C PHE A 614 36.87 9.86 13.55
N LEU A 615 37.40 8.82 12.90
CA LEU A 615 36.65 8.03 11.91
C LEU A 615 35.53 7.21 12.55
N GLN A 616 35.71 6.66 13.75
CA GLN A 616 34.70 5.86 14.44
C GLN A 616 33.45 6.69 14.79
N ASN A 617 33.63 7.95 15.21
CA ASN A 617 32.51 8.89 15.39
C ASN A 617 31.73 9.16 14.10
N ILE A 618 32.38 9.09 12.93
CA ILE A 618 31.73 9.25 11.62
C ILE A 618 31.01 7.96 11.20
N ILE A 619 31.65 6.80 11.41
CA ILE A 619 31.11 5.47 11.11
C ILE A 619 29.78 5.24 11.83
N GLN A 620 29.74 5.48 13.16
CA GLN A 620 28.50 5.32 13.94
C GLN A 620 27.35 6.19 13.42
N VAL A 621 27.64 7.39 12.90
CA VAL A 621 26.62 8.24 12.29
C VAL A 621 26.17 7.68 10.94
N VAL A 622 27.09 7.24 10.08
CA VAL A 622 26.76 6.62 8.78
C VAL A 622 25.89 5.37 8.99
N GLU A 623 26.29 4.47 9.89
CA GLU A 623 25.59 3.21 10.17
C GLU A 623 24.18 3.39 10.77
N VAL A 624 23.93 4.50 11.47
CA VAL A 624 22.63 4.81 12.11
C VAL A 624 21.74 5.71 11.23
N THR A 625 22.29 6.48 10.29
CA THR A 625 21.53 7.52 9.56
C THR A 625 21.48 7.36 8.04
N MET A 626 22.30 6.47 7.45
CA MET A 626 22.29 6.18 6.02
C MET A 626 21.77 4.76 5.77
N ASP A 627 20.51 4.66 5.31
CA ASP A 627 19.93 3.38 4.88
C ASP A 627 20.45 2.95 3.49
N GLY A 628 20.06 1.73 3.11
CA GLY A 628 20.16 1.24 1.74
C GLY A 628 21.58 0.96 1.26
N THR A 629 21.73 0.79 -0.05
CA THR A 629 22.99 0.37 -0.69
C THR A 629 24.13 1.36 -0.43
N SER A 630 23.84 2.67 -0.49
CA SER A 630 24.84 3.72 -0.25
C SER A 630 25.37 3.68 1.18
N GLY A 631 24.49 3.62 2.19
CA GLY A 631 24.88 3.53 3.59
C GLY A 631 25.72 2.29 3.88
N ALA A 632 25.30 1.12 3.39
CA ALA A 632 26.04 -0.12 3.52
C ALA A 632 27.45 -0.04 2.89
N ILE A 633 27.59 0.54 1.69
CA ILE A 633 28.89 0.70 1.03
C ILE A 633 29.81 1.65 1.81
N TYR A 634 29.31 2.80 2.27
CA TYR A 634 30.11 3.72 3.07
C TYR A 634 30.51 3.13 4.42
N ALA A 635 29.61 2.45 5.12
CA ALA A 635 29.91 1.77 6.38
C ALA A 635 31.00 0.68 6.21
N ILE A 636 30.87 -0.17 5.18
CA ILE A 636 31.88 -1.21 4.86
C ILE A 636 33.23 -0.56 4.53
N PHE A 637 33.25 0.49 3.70
CA PHE A 637 34.47 1.17 3.29
C PHE A 637 35.15 1.93 4.45
N LEU A 638 34.40 2.59 5.32
CA LEU A 638 34.98 3.33 6.45
C LEU A 638 35.48 2.38 7.55
N ASN A 639 34.78 1.29 7.85
CA ASN A 639 35.29 0.25 8.77
C ASN A 639 36.55 -0.42 8.23
N ALA A 640 36.57 -0.78 6.93
CA ALA A 640 37.76 -1.36 6.32
C ALA A 640 38.92 -0.35 6.19
N LEU A 641 38.64 0.95 6.13
CA LEU A 641 39.62 2.03 6.22
C LEU A 641 40.21 2.13 7.63
N VAL A 642 39.40 2.08 8.69
CA VAL A 642 39.88 2.00 10.09
C VAL A 642 40.74 0.75 10.30
N HIS A 643 40.38 -0.40 9.73
CA HIS A 643 41.21 -1.61 9.76
C HIS A 643 42.54 -1.42 9.00
N GLY A 644 42.50 -0.86 7.78
CA GLY A 644 43.69 -0.55 6.98
C GLY A 644 44.64 0.44 7.66
N LEU A 645 44.10 1.43 8.37
CA LEU A 645 44.88 2.37 9.18
C LEU A 645 45.53 1.67 10.36
N ARG A 646 44.79 0.84 11.13
CA ARG A 646 45.35 0.02 12.22
C ARG A 646 46.50 -0.87 11.74
N GLN A 647 46.42 -1.45 10.54
CA GLN A 647 47.50 -2.24 9.93
C GLN A 647 48.74 -1.43 9.53
N ASN A 648 48.61 -0.12 9.34
CA ASN A 648 49.70 0.79 8.95
C ASN A 648 50.09 1.76 10.09
N SER A 649 49.58 1.55 11.31
CA SER A 649 49.91 2.34 12.49
C SER A 649 51.37 2.15 12.92
N PRO A 650 52.14 3.24 13.14
CA PRO A 650 53.48 3.15 13.72
C PRO A 650 53.42 2.81 15.22
N GLU A 651 54.50 2.24 15.76
CA GLU A 651 54.63 1.88 17.18
C GLU A 651 54.56 3.08 18.15
N SER A 652 54.88 4.28 17.66
CA SER A 652 54.85 5.54 18.42
C SER A 652 53.99 6.59 17.72
N PRO A 653 53.38 7.54 18.47
CA PRO A 653 52.48 8.53 17.88
C PRO A 653 53.13 9.39 16.80
N LYS A 654 52.50 9.49 15.62
CA LYS A 654 52.99 10.28 14.48
C LYS A 654 51.84 10.91 13.69
N PRO A 655 52.06 12.07 13.05
CA PRO A 655 51.12 12.61 12.06
C PRO A 655 50.87 11.61 10.94
N ILE A 656 49.61 11.48 10.52
CA ILE A 656 49.21 10.73 9.34
C ILE A 656 49.66 11.46 8.06
N ASN A 657 50.00 10.71 7.01
CA ASN A 657 50.45 11.26 5.73
C ASN A 657 49.71 10.59 4.55
N ALA A 658 49.91 11.12 3.34
CA ALA A 658 49.26 10.60 2.13
C ALA A 658 49.60 9.14 1.82
N GLU A 659 50.81 8.67 2.16
CA GLU A 659 51.25 7.29 1.95
C GLU A 659 50.47 6.29 2.84
N ILE A 660 50.25 6.63 4.11
CA ILE A 660 49.47 5.83 5.06
C ILE A 660 47.99 5.83 4.66
N TRP A 661 47.44 6.99 4.28
CA TRP A 661 46.09 7.08 3.73
C TRP A 661 45.93 6.20 2.48
N ALA A 662 46.84 6.30 1.51
CA ALA A 662 46.82 5.50 0.27
C ALA A 662 46.82 3.99 0.55
N LYS A 663 47.71 3.51 1.41
CA LYS A 663 47.78 2.07 1.80
C LYS A 663 46.49 1.60 2.48
N ALA A 664 45.95 2.39 3.40
CA ALA A 664 44.72 2.06 4.10
C ALA A 664 43.48 2.08 3.16
N LEU A 665 43.40 3.07 2.27
CA LEU A 665 42.35 3.18 1.25
C LEU A 665 42.42 2.03 0.23
N LYS A 666 43.61 1.60 -0.21
CA LYS A 666 43.75 0.39 -1.06
C LYS A 666 43.34 -0.89 -0.33
N SER A 667 43.63 -1.02 0.98
CA SER A 667 43.16 -2.15 1.80
C SER A 667 41.64 -2.13 1.97
N SER A 668 41.05 -0.94 2.13
CA SER A 668 39.61 -0.74 2.21
C SER A 668 38.90 -1.08 0.89
N LEU A 669 39.36 -0.52 -0.24
CA LEU A 669 38.82 -0.79 -1.57
C LEU A 669 38.81 -2.29 -1.89
N LYS A 670 39.94 -2.97 -1.65
CA LYS A 670 40.06 -4.44 -1.78
C LYS A 670 39.11 -5.22 -0.85
N SER A 671 38.70 -4.63 0.27
CA SER A 671 37.74 -5.24 1.19
C SER A 671 36.30 -4.99 0.75
N LEU A 672 35.97 -3.79 0.27
CA LEU A 672 34.68 -3.46 -0.33
C LEU A 672 34.37 -4.37 -1.55
N SER A 673 35.35 -4.62 -2.42
CA SER A 673 35.22 -5.56 -3.56
C SER A 673 34.98 -7.03 -3.20
N LYS A 674 34.86 -7.39 -1.90
CA LYS A 674 34.36 -8.70 -1.45
C LYS A 674 32.84 -8.72 -1.27
N TYR A 675 32.23 -7.55 -1.11
CA TYR A 675 30.82 -7.37 -0.76
C TYR A 675 30.01 -6.70 -1.88
N THR A 676 30.67 -6.00 -2.81
CA THR A 676 30.10 -5.61 -4.10
C THR A 676 30.94 -6.19 -5.24
N PRO A 677 30.32 -6.70 -6.32
CA PRO A 677 31.04 -7.07 -7.54
C PRO A 677 31.53 -5.86 -8.34
N ALA A 678 31.03 -4.65 -8.04
CA ALA A 678 31.24 -3.45 -8.86
C ALA A 678 32.71 -3.04 -9.02
N GLN A 679 33.06 -2.69 -10.26
CA GLN A 679 34.36 -2.21 -10.74
C GLN A 679 34.20 -0.88 -11.49
N PRO A 680 35.29 -0.18 -11.83
CA PRO A 680 35.25 0.88 -12.83
C PRO A 680 34.78 0.34 -14.19
N GLY A 681 33.88 1.09 -14.85
CA GLY A 681 33.17 0.70 -16.06
C GLY A 681 31.76 0.15 -15.82
N ASP A 682 31.36 -0.07 -14.57
CA ASP A 682 30.03 -0.64 -14.24
C ASP A 682 28.92 0.40 -14.06
N ARG A 683 29.27 1.69 -14.03
CA ARG A 683 28.41 2.86 -13.77
C ARG A 683 27.87 2.88 -12.33
N THR A 684 28.79 3.10 -11.38
CA THR A 684 28.52 3.18 -9.93
C THR A 684 29.53 4.12 -9.25
N LEU A 685 29.39 4.36 -7.94
CA LEU A 685 30.38 5.11 -7.16
C LEU A 685 31.82 4.57 -7.23
N MET A 686 32.02 3.32 -7.66
CA MET A 686 33.35 2.75 -7.91
C MET A 686 34.12 3.50 -9.00
N ASP A 687 33.42 4.11 -9.96
CA ASP A 687 33.99 4.93 -11.04
C ASP A 687 34.63 6.23 -10.52
N ALA A 688 34.17 6.76 -9.38
CA ALA A 688 34.84 7.88 -8.69
C ALA A 688 35.85 7.38 -7.64
N LEU A 689 35.52 6.31 -6.91
CA LEU A 689 36.32 5.80 -5.80
C LEU A 689 37.65 5.19 -6.24
N PHE A 690 37.68 4.40 -7.32
CA PHE A 690 38.89 3.71 -7.75
C PHE A 690 39.94 4.69 -8.30
N PRO A 691 39.60 5.66 -9.19
CA PRO A 691 40.58 6.65 -9.65
C PRO A 691 41.13 7.53 -8.52
N PHE A 692 40.30 7.89 -7.53
CA PHE A 692 40.78 8.59 -6.32
C PHE A 692 41.87 7.79 -5.60
N VAL A 693 41.57 6.53 -5.27
CA VAL A 693 42.46 5.69 -4.46
C VAL A 693 43.76 5.36 -5.19
N ASP A 694 43.73 5.10 -6.50
CA ASP A 694 44.96 4.81 -7.26
C ASP A 694 45.79 6.07 -7.57
N THR A 695 45.15 7.20 -7.88
CA THR A 695 45.84 8.48 -8.10
C THR A 695 46.48 9.00 -6.82
N LEU A 696 45.82 8.89 -5.66
CA LEU A 696 46.43 9.22 -4.37
C LEU A 696 47.61 8.29 -4.06
N SER A 697 47.50 7.01 -4.42
CA SER A 697 48.56 6.02 -4.19
C SER A 697 49.79 6.17 -5.07
N SER A 698 49.66 6.77 -6.26
CA SER A 698 50.74 6.96 -7.22
C SER A 698 51.37 8.36 -7.13
N SER A 699 50.59 9.39 -6.79
CA SER A 699 51.05 10.79 -6.72
C SER A 699 51.28 11.32 -5.30
N GLY A 700 50.66 10.72 -4.28
CA GLY A 700 50.61 11.28 -2.92
C GLY A 700 49.80 12.60 -2.81
N ASN A 701 49.09 13.01 -3.87
CA ASN A 701 48.45 14.32 -3.97
C ASN A 701 46.91 14.18 -3.96
N VAL A 702 46.25 14.83 -2.98
CA VAL A 702 44.80 14.77 -2.80
C VAL A 702 44.03 15.58 -3.85
N ASP A 703 44.58 16.69 -4.34
CA ASP A 703 43.94 17.51 -5.40
C ASP A 703 43.89 16.75 -6.73
N LEU A 704 44.97 16.04 -7.07
CA LEU A 704 45.00 15.18 -8.26
C LEU A 704 44.05 13.99 -8.10
N ALA A 705 44.00 13.38 -6.92
CA ALA A 705 43.08 12.29 -6.63
C ALA A 705 41.60 12.72 -6.71
N ALA A 706 41.25 13.89 -6.17
CA ALA A 706 39.89 14.41 -6.22
C ALA A 706 39.45 14.75 -7.66
N ARG A 707 40.35 15.29 -8.48
CA ARG A 707 40.10 15.51 -9.93
C ARG A 707 39.96 14.19 -10.70
N ALA A 708 40.71 13.15 -10.34
CA ALA A 708 40.53 11.82 -10.94
C ALA A 708 39.15 11.22 -10.57
N ALA A 709 38.64 11.50 -9.37
CA ALA A 709 37.29 11.13 -8.96
C ALA A 709 36.20 11.90 -9.74
N GLU A 710 36.40 13.20 -9.94
CA GLU A 710 35.55 14.08 -10.76
C GLU A 710 35.49 13.62 -12.22
N GLU A 711 36.65 13.30 -12.81
CA GLU A 711 36.78 12.77 -14.16
C GLU A 711 36.10 11.41 -14.30
N GLY A 712 36.39 10.47 -13.41
CA GLY A 712 35.74 9.15 -13.40
C GLY A 712 34.22 9.24 -13.22
N ALA A 713 33.73 10.10 -12.32
CA ALA A 713 32.31 10.36 -12.15
C ALA A 713 31.67 10.97 -13.41
N ARG A 714 32.31 11.97 -14.03
CA ARG A 714 31.84 12.60 -15.27
C ARG A 714 31.75 11.60 -16.42
N ASP A 715 32.74 10.72 -16.55
CA ASP A 715 32.89 9.78 -17.66
C ASP A 715 31.94 8.57 -17.56
N THR A 716 31.19 8.42 -16.46
CA THR A 716 30.00 7.55 -16.38
C THR A 716 28.82 8.04 -17.24
N ARG A 717 28.86 9.28 -17.75
CA ARG A 717 27.87 9.82 -18.69
C ARG A 717 27.95 9.09 -20.03
N GLY A 718 26.85 8.46 -20.47
CA GLY A 718 26.88 7.63 -21.68
C GLY A 718 27.60 6.28 -21.51
N MET A 719 28.04 5.95 -20.31
CA MET A 719 28.43 4.59 -19.94
C MET A 719 27.15 3.74 -19.80
N LYS A 720 27.14 2.51 -20.32
CA LYS A 720 26.02 1.59 -20.13
C LYS A 720 26.22 0.81 -18.83
N ALA A 721 25.32 0.99 -17.85
CA ALA A 721 25.40 0.29 -16.58
C ALA A 721 25.35 -1.24 -16.72
N SER A 722 26.18 -1.91 -15.93
CA SER A 722 26.20 -3.37 -15.74
C SER A 722 25.67 -3.77 -14.34
N LEU A 723 25.72 -2.85 -13.38
CA LEU A 723 25.30 -2.99 -11.98
C LEU A 723 24.53 -1.75 -11.50
N GLY A 724 23.98 -1.83 -10.28
CA GLY A 724 23.11 -0.80 -9.72
C GLY A 724 21.67 -0.84 -10.24
N ARG A 725 20.85 0.12 -9.81
CA ARG A 725 19.42 0.19 -10.14
C ARG A 725 19.18 0.44 -11.64
N THR A 726 20.06 1.23 -12.26
CA THR A 726 20.09 1.57 -13.69
C THR A 726 19.89 0.38 -14.63
N VAL A 727 20.40 -0.81 -14.28
CA VAL A 727 20.38 -2.01 -15.15
C VAL A 727 18.97 -2.45 -15.53
N TYR A 728 18.00 -2.31 -14.62
CA TYR A 728 16.65 -2.84 -14.78
C TYR A 728 15.55 -1.76 -14.83
N ILE A 729 15.90 -0.50 -14.56
CA ILE A 729 15.00 0.66 -14.76
C ILE A 729 14.90 1.01 -16.25
N GLY A 730 16.02 0.91 -16.99
CA GLY A 730 16.04 1.11 -18.44
C GLY A 730 15.78 2.54 -18.89
N GLY A 731 15.27 2.71 -20.11
CA GLY A 731 14.92 4.03 -20.68
C GLY A 731 16.06 4.76 -21.40
N GLU A 732 15.84 6.05 -21.60
CA GLU A 732 16.72 7.01 -22.31
C GLU A 732 17.05 8.18 -21.36
N GLY A 733 18.21 8.83 -21.54
CA GLY A 733 18.66 9.96 -20.72
C GLY A 733 19.92 9.68 -19.88
N TRP A 734 20.25 8.40 -19.65
CA TRP A 734 21.54 7.98 -19.07
C TRP A 734 22.76 8.38 -19.92
N GLN A 735 22.53 8.75 -21.19
CA GLN A 735 23.51 9.37 -22.08
C GLN A 735 23.91 10.79 -21.66
N GLU A 736 23.04 11.52 -20.96
CA GLU A 736 23.22 12.95 -20.67
C GLU A 736 23.67 13.23 -19.22
N VAL A 737 23.48 12.28 -18.30
CA VAL A 737 23.78 12.43 -16.87
C VAL A 737 24.86 11.45 -16.39
N PRO A 738 25.69 11.81 -15.39
CA PRO A 738 26.58 10.88 -14.72
C PRO A 738 25.80 9.89 -13.81
N ASP A 739 26.50 8.92 -13.23
CA ASP A 739 26.03 8.15 -12.09
C ASP A 739 25.90 9.05 -10.85
N PRO A 740 24.75 9.08 -10.16
CA PRO A 740 24.54 9.92 -8.99
C PRO A 740 25.44 9.54 -7.82
N GLY A 741 25.76 8.25 -7.65
CA GLY A 741 26.66 7.78 -6.60
C GLY A 741 28.11 8.23 -6.81
N ALA A 742 28.61 8.10 -8.05
CA ALA A 742 29.93 8.59 -8.44
C ALA A 742 30.03 10.11 -8.34
N HIS A 743 29.02 10.85 -8.81
CA HIS A 743 29.01 12.31 -8.73
C HIS A 743 28.97 12.80 -7.28
N GLY A 744 28.08 12.27 -6.43
CA GLY A 744 28.00 12.65 -5.02
C GLY A 744 29.28 12.33 -4.24
N LEU A 745 29.97 11.23 -4.57
CA LEU A 745 31.29 10.92 -4.01
C LEU A 745 32.38 11.87 -4.54
N ALA A 746 32.37 12.23 -5.82
CA ALA A 746 33.30 13.21 -6.37
C ALA A 746 33.17 14.58 -5.69
N GLU A 747 31.95 15.08 -5.47
CA GLU A 747 31.71 16.35 -4.78
C GLU A 747 32.22 16.32 -3.31
N LEU A 748 32.08 15.20 -2.61
CA LEU A 748 32.67 14.99 -1.29
C LEU A 748 34.21 15.08 -1.34
N LEU A 749 34.85 14.41 -2.30
CA LEU A 749 36.31 14.33 -2.43
C LEU A 749 36.93 15.66 -2.91
N LEU A 750 36.26 16.37 -3.82
CA LEU A 750 36.63 17.72 -4.25
C LEU A 750 36.55 18.70 -3.08
N GLY A 751 35.44 18.69 -2.34
CA GLY A 751 35.26 19.55 -1.16
C GLY A 751 36.24 19.23 -0.02
N LEU A 752 36.66 17.96 0.12
CA LEU A 752 37.74 17.57 1.01
C LEU A 752 39.08 18.17 0.56
N SER A 753 39.40 18.14 -0.74
CA SER A 753 40.64 18.74 -1.27
C SER A 753 40.65 20.27 -1.12
N ASP A 754 39.53 20.94 -1.41
CA ASP A 754 39.35 22.38 -1.21
C ASP A 754 39.53 22.75 0.26
N GLY A 755 38.95 21.96 1.16
CA GLY A 755 39.03 22.17 2.61
C GLY A 755 40.38 21.78 3.26
N LEU A 756 41.29 21.16 2.51
CA LEU A 756 42.69 20.93 2.91
C LEU A 756 43.66 21.99 2.36
N ARG A 757 43.19 22.88 1.48
CA ARG A 757 43.96 24.01 0.90
C ARG A 757 43.71 25.36 1.59
N ASN A 758 42.69 25.45 2.45
CA ASN A 758 42.28 26.63 3.21
C ASN A 758 42.67 26.53 4.69
#